data_AF-G3QNE3-F1
#
_entry.id   AF-G3QNE3-F1
#
_cell.length_a   1.000
_cell.length_b   1.000
_cell.length_c   1.000
_cell.angle_alpha   90.00
_cell.angle_beta   90.00
_cell.angle_gamma   90.00
#
_symmetry.space_group_name_H-M   'P 1'
#
loop_
_entity.id
_entity.type
_entity.pdbx_description
1 polymer ?
#
loop_
_entity_poly.entity_id
_entity_poly.type
_entity_poly.pdbx_seq_one_letter_code
_entity_poly.pdbx_strand_id
1 'polypeptide(L)'
;MEGGKGPRLRDFLSGSLATWALGLAGLVGEAEDSEGEEEEEEEEPPLWLEKRFLRLSDGALLLRVLGIIAPSSRGGPRMLRGLDGPAAWRVWNLNHLWGRLRDFYQEELQLLILSPPPDLQTLGFDPLSEEAVEQLEGVLRLLLGASVQCEHRELFIRHIQGLSLEVQSELAAAIQEVTQPGAGMVLALSGPEPGELAPAELEMLSRSLMGTLSKLARERDLGAQRLAELLLEREPLCLRPEAPSRAPAEGPSHHLALQLANAKAQLRRLRQELEEKAELLLDSQAEVQGLEAEIRRLRQEAQALSGQAKRAELYREEAEALRERAGRLPRLQEELRRCRERLQAAEACKSQLEEERVLSGVLEASKALLEEQLEAARERCARLHETQRENLLLRTRLGEAHAELDSLRHQVDQLAEENVELELELQRSLEPPPGSPGEAPLAGAAPSLQDEVREAEAGRLRTLERENQELRGLLQVLQGQPGGQHPLLEAPREDPVLPVLEEAPQTPVASHHSPQGLVQKARDGGPQALDLAPPALDSVLEASAECPQAPDSDPQEAESPLQAAAMDPQASDWSPQESGSPVETQESPEKAGRRSSLQIPASVAPPQGPGTKIQAPQLLGGETEGREAPQGELVPEARGLRQEGPEHKPGPSEPSSVQLEEQEGPNQCLDLATRQTEAREHDQRLEGTVRDPAWQKPQQKSEGALEVQAWEGPIPGESLASGVAEQEALREEVAQLRRKAEALGDELEAQARKLEAQDTEAARLSKELAQARRAEAEAHREAEAQAWEQARLREAVEAAGRELESASQEREALVEALAAAGRERRQWEREGSRLRAQSEAAEERMQALESEGRQHLEEAERERREKEALQAELEKAVVRGKELGARLEHLQRELEQAALERQEFLREQESQHQRYQGLEQRLEAELQAAATSKEEALMELKTRALQLEEELFQLRQGPAGLGPKKRAEPRLVETQNVRLIEVERSNAMLVAEKAALQGQLQHLEGQLGSLQGRAQELLLQSQRAQ
;
A
#
# COMPACT_ATOMS: atom_id res chain seq x y z
N MET A 1 -47.45 -47.63 35.28
CA MET A 1 -46.37 -47.93 34.35
C MET A 1 -45.08 -47.65 35.09
N GLU A 2 -44.62 -48.62 35.86
CA GLU A 2 -43.28 -48.59 36.47
C GLU A 2 -42.28 -49.14 35.46
N GLY A 3 -41.04 -48.64 35.47
CA GLY A 3 -39.95 -49.12 34.62
C GLY A 3 -39.00 -48.01 34.17
N GLY A 4 -37.70 -48.31 34.16
CA GLY A 4 -36.67 -47.46 33.56
C GLY A 4 -35.77 -46.71 34.55
N LYS A 5 -36.33 -45.88 35.44
CA LYS A 5 -35.51 -45.01 36.33
C LYS A 5 -34.79 -45.84 37.41
N GLY A 6 -33.48 -46.08 37.26
CA GLY A 6 -32.69 -46.80 38.28
C GLY A 6 -31.25 -47.23 37.93
N PRO A 7 -31.02 -48.06 36.89
CA PRO A 7 -29.73 -48.72 36.68
C PRO A 7 -28.65 -47.73 36.22
N ARG A 8 -28.85 -47.07 35.07
CA ARG A 8 -27.85 -46.20 34.46
C ARG A 8 -27.39 -45.05 35.35
N LEU A 9 -28.31 -44.47 36.12
CA LEU A 9 -28.00 -43.40 37.08
C LEU A 9 -27.05 -43.88 38.19
N ARG A 10 -27.27 -45.10 38.70
CA ARG A 10 -26.39 -45.75 39.68
C ARG A 10 -25.04 -46.06 39.05
N ASP A 11 -25.03 -46.66 37.87
CA ASP A 11 -23.82 -47.05 37.15
C ASP A 11 -22.92 -45.83 36.86
N PHE A 12 -23.51 -44.73 36.38
CA PHE A 12 -22.84 -43.44 36.18
C PHE A 12 -22.27 -42.86 37.47
N LEU A 13 -23.04 -42.84 38.57
CA LEU A 13 -22.57 -42.31 39.87
C LEU A 13 -21.47 -43.17 40.52
N SER A 14 -21.40 -44.46 40.21
CA SER A 14 -20.26 -45.32 40.55
C SER A 14 -19.08 -45.22 39.56
N GLY A 15 -19.25 -44.50 38.46
CA GLY A 15 -18.25 -44.36 37.40
C GLY A 15 -17.13 -43.37 37.73
N SER A 16 -16.00 -43.54 37.04
CA SER A 16 -14.81 -42.69 37.15
C SER A 16 -15.09 -41.20 36.94
N LEU A 17 -15.90 -40.84 35.94
CA LEU A 17 -16.25 -39.45 35.62
C LEU A 17 -17.04 -38.74 36.73
N ALA A 18 -18.04 -39.41 37.31
CA ALA A 18 -18.81 -38.85 38.42
C ALA A 18 -17.98 -38.76 39.71
N THR A 19 -17.17 -39.80 39.98
CA THR A 19 -16.22 -39.83 41.11
C THR A 19 -15.22 -38.67 41.04
N TRP A 20 -14.63 -38.43 39.86
CA TRP A 20 -13.75 -37.29 39.62
C TRP A 20 -14.46 -35.96 39.84
N ALA A 21 -15.62 -35.77 39.20
CA ALA A 21 -16.36 -34.51 39.18
C ALA A 21 -16.90 -34.08 40.55
N LEU A 22 -17.40 -35.03 41.36
CA LEU A 22 -17.80 -34.76 42.75
C LEU A 22 -16.60 -34.35 43.60
N GLY A 23 -15.44 -35.01 43.42
CA GLY A 23 -14.21 -34.67 44.13
C GLY A 23 -13.68 -33.25 43.86
N LEU A 24 -14.07 -32.61 42.75
CA LEU A 24 -13.71 -31.21 42.44
C LEU A 24 -14.33 -30.21 43.42
N ALA A 25 -15.35 -30.61 44.19
CA ALA A 25 -15.94 -29.78 45.23
C ALA A 25 -14.92 -29.27 46.26
N GLY A 26 -13.96 -30.11 46.66
CA GLY A 26 -12.87 -29.73 47.56
C GLY A 26 -11.94 -28.65 46.97
N LEU A 27 -11.65 -28.71 45.67
CA LEU A 27 -10.83 -27.69 44.97
C LEU A 27 -11.53 -26.33 44.87
N VAL A 28 -12.85 -26.30 45.02
CA VAL A 28 -13.69 -25.09 44.94
C VAL A 28 -14.02 -24.53 46.34
N GLY A 29 -13.62 -25.23 47.41
CA GLY A 29 -13.96 -24.88 48.79
C GLY A 29 -15.40 -25.27 49.20
N GLU A 30 -16.10 -26.07 48.39
CA GLU A 30 -17.36 -26.71 48.79
C GLU A 30 -17.07 -28.07 49.45
N ALA A 31 -16.44 -28.06 50.62
CA ALA A 31 -16.25 -29.26 51.43
C ALA A 31 -17.60 -30.00 51.62
N GLU A 32 -17.60 -31.33 51.55
CA GLU A 32 -18.73 -32.11 52.08
C GLU A 32 -18.61 -32.07 53.61
N ASP A 33 -19.69 -31.72 54.31
CA ASP A 33 -19.79 -31.88 55.76
C ASP A 33 -19.75 -33.39 56.06
N SER A 34 -18.53 -33.92 56.25
CA SER A 34 -18.24 -35.34 56.48
C SER A 34 -17.38 -35.58 57.73
N GLU A 35 -17.20 -34.55 58.55
CA GLU A 35 -16.76 -34.63 59.94
C GLU A 35 -17.89 -34.15 60.89
N GLY A 36 -19.10 -34.64 60.63
CA GLY A 36 -20.30 -34.38 61.44
C GLY A 36 -21.31 -35.51 61.31
N GLU A 37 -21.89 -35.89 62.45
CA GLU A 37 -23.10 -36.73 62.58
C GLU A 37 -23.02 -38.15 61.98
N GLU A 38 -22.37 -39.06 62.72
CA GLU A 38 -22.83 -40.45 62.84
C GLU A 38 -24.23 -40.47 63.51
N GLU A 39 -25.30 -40.09 62.79
CA GLU A 39 -26.68 -40.36 63.21
C GLU A 39 -27.41 -41.27 62.22
N GLU A 40 -28.04 -42.32 62.74
CA GLU A 40 -28.73 -43.36 61.96
C GLU A 40 -30.14 -42.89 61.55
N GLU A 41 -30.31 -42.35 60.34
CA GLU A 41 -31.60 -42.39 59.64
C GLU A 41 -31.50 -43.20 58.33
N GLU A 42 -32.47 -44.09 58.10
CA GLU A 42 -32.58 -44.93 56.92
C GLU A 42 -33.09 -44.12 55.70
N GLU A 43 -32.32 -43.12 55.24
CA GLU A 43 -32.62 -42.47 53.95
C GLU A 43 -32.60 -43.52 52.83
N GLU A 44 -33.73 -43.68 52.13
CA GLU A 44 -33.88 -44.72 51.12
C GLU A 44 -32.79 -44.58 50.04
N PRO A 45 -32.16 -45.69 49.60
CA PRO A 45 -31.01 -45.65 48.69
C PRO A 45 -31.21 -44.98 47.30
N PRO A 46 -32.43 -44.67 46.79
CA PRO A 46 -32.58 -43.75 45.67
C PRO A 46 -32.25 -42.29 46.02
N LEU A 47 -32.70 -41.78 47.17
CA LEU A 47 -32.73 -40.34 47.47
C LEU A 47 -31.34 -39.73 47.60
N TRP A 48 -30.40 -40.44 48.22
CA TRP A 48 -29.00 -40.04 48.32
C TRP A 48 -28.28 -40.01 46.95
N LEU A 49 -28.58 -40.96 46.07
CA LEU A 49 -28.07 -40.98 44.69
C LEU A 49 -28.62 -39.78 43.91
N GLU A 50 -29.92 -39.51 44.03
CA GLU A 50 -30.57 -38.35 43.39
C GLU A 50 -29.98 -37.03 43.88
N LYS A 51 -29.77 -36.84 45.20
CA LYS A 51 -29.08 -35.66 45.76
C LYS A 51 -27.69 -35.47 45.14
N ARG A 52 -26.88 -36.53 45.05
CA ARG A 52 -25.51 -36.48 44.48
C ARG A 52 -25.51 -36.16 42.98
N PHE A 53 -26.43 -36.73 42.21
CA PHE A 53 -26.57 -36.37 40.80
C PHE A 53 -27.06 -34.93 40.61
N LEU A 54 -28.04 -34.49 41.41
CA LEU A 54 -28.60 -33.15 41.34
C LEU A 54 -27.50 -32.09 41.51
N ARG A 55 -26.59 -32.25 42.48
CA ARG A 55 -25.43 -31.37 42.71
C ARG A 55 -24.55 -31.17 41.46
N LEU A 56 -24.40 -32.19 40.61
CA LEU A 56 -23.70 -32.07 39.33
C LEU A 56 -24.60 -31.45 38.24
N SER A 57 -25.84 -31.92 38.11
CA SER A 57 -26.80 -31.48 37.08
C SER A 57 -27.26 -30.02 37.26
N ASP A 58 -27.14 -29.46 38.47
CA ASP A 58 -27.44 -28.06 38.73
C ASP A 58 -26.43 -27.11 38.06
N GLY A 59 -25.29 -27.63 37.60
CA GLY A 59 -24.27 -26.90 36.84
C GLY A 59 -23.46 -25.87 37.66
N ALA A 60 -23.89 -25.55 38.88
CA ALA A 60 -23.28 -24.53 39.72
C ALA A 60 -21.83 -24.88 40.13
N LEU A 61 -21.59 -26.11 40.59
CA LEU A 61 -20.24 -26.60 40.90
C LEU A 61 -19.35 -26.57 39.65
N LEU A 62 -19.85 -27.10 38.53
CA LEU A 62 -19.13 -27.15 37.26
C LEU A 62 -18.78 -25.75 36.73
N LEU A 63 -19.65 -24.75 36.94
CA LEU A 63 -19.40 -23.34 36.58
C LEU A 63 -18.30 -22.71 37.43
N ARG A 64 -18.19 -23.06 38.71
CA ARG A 64 -17.10 -22.62 39.59
C ARG A 64 -15.78 -23.26 39.17
N VAL A 65 -15.77 -24.57 38.93
CA VAL A 65 -14.62 -25.32 38.38
C VAL A 65 -14.15 -24.70 37.07
N LEU A 66 -15.05 -24.43 36.12
CA LEU A 66 -14.70 -23.79 34.84
C LEU A 66 -14.16 -22.36 35.02
N GLY A 67 -14.46 -21.68 36.12
CA GLY A 67 -13.84 -20.40 36.49
C GLY A 67 -12.37 -20.50 36.90
N ILE A 68 -11.91 -21.67 37.36
CA ILE A 68 -10.50 -21.97 37.65
C ILE A 68 -9.76 -22.40 36.36
N ILE A 69 -10.46 -23.13 35.49
CA ILE A 69 -9.96 -23.61 34.20
C ILE A 69 -9.78 -22.46 33.18
N ALA A 70 -10.77 -21.57 33.07
CA ALA A 70 -10.87 -20.55 32.03
C ALA A 70 -11.18 -19.14 32.59
N PRO A 71 -10.31 -18.55 33.43
CA PRO A 71 -10.53 -17.26 34.08
C PRO A 71 -10.64 -16.09 33.08
N SER A 72 -10.00 -16.22 31.91
CA SER A 72 -9.93 -15.23 30.84
C SER A 72 -11.20 -15.15 29.97
N SER A 73 -12.07 -16.17 30.04
CA SER A 73 -13.23 -16.31 29.15
C SER A 73 -14.21 -15.11 29.21
N ARG A 74 -14.55 -14.55 28.04
CA ARG A 74 -15.29 -13.27 27.89
C ARG A 74 -16.79 -13.36 28.25
N GLY A 75 -17.11 -13.60 29.51
CA GLY A 75 -18.49 -13.62 29.98
C GLY A 75 -18.64 -13.69 31.49
N GLY A 76 -18.51 -12.55 32.18
CA GLY A 76 -18.93 -12.43 33.59
C GLY A 76 -20.41 -12.80 33.76
N PRO A 77 -20.82 -13.46 34.87
CA PRO A 77 -22.16 -14.03 35.04
C PRO A 77 -23.24 -12.93 35.17
N ARG A 78 -23.76 -12.48 34.03
CA ARG A 78 -24.72 -11.38 33.94
C ARG A 78 -26.16 -11.92 33.96
N MET A 79 -26.66 -12.16 35.17
CA MET A 79 -28.00 -12.68 35.44
C MET A 79 -29.09 -11.87 34.69
N LEU A 80 -29.90 -12.56 33.88
CA LEU A 80 -31.21 -12.05 33.47
C LEU A 80 -32.16 -12.16 34.66
N ARG A 81 -32.70 -11.03 35.12
CA ARG A 81 -33.76 -11.02 36.15
C ARG A 81 -35.10 -11.39 35.49
N GLY A 82 -35.66 -12.54 35.83
CA GLY A 82 -37.02 -12.94 35.43
C GLY A 82 -37.23 -14.39 34.98
N LEU A 83 -36.45 -15.36 35.50
CA LEU A 83 -36.68 -16.79 35.26
C LEU A 83 -37.09 -17.49 36.56
N ASP A 84 -38.39 -17.74 36.71
CA ASP A 84 -38.97 -18.37 37.89
C ASP A 84 -39.00 -19.90 37.76
N GLY A 85 -38.13 -20.58 38.50
CA GLY A 85 -38.17 -22.03 38.69
C GLY A 85 -36.79 -22.70 38.70
N PRO A 86 -36.55 -23.75 39.51
CA PRO A 86 -35.24 -24.40 39.63
C PRO A 86 -34.79 -25.06 38.31
N ALA A 87 -35.72 -25.61 37.53
CA ALA A 87 -35.42 -26.15 36.20
C ALA A 87 -34.85 -25.08 35.25
N ALA A 88 -35.42 -23.87 35.24
CA ALA A 88 -34.92 -22.76 34.43
C ALA A 88 -33.53 -22.28 34.88
N TRP A 89 -33.25 -22.33 36.18
CA TRP A 89 -31.91 -22.08 36.72
C TRP A 89 -30.88 -23.13 36.27
N ARG A 90 -31.24 -24.41 36.24
CA ARG A 90 -30.38 -25.47 35.65
C ARG A 90 -30.09 -25.21 34.18
N VAL A 91 -31.12 -24.94 33.37
CA VAL A 91 -30.95 -24.61 31.94
C VAL A 91 -29.99 -23.42 31.79
N TRP A 92 -30.14 -22.37 32.60
CA TRP A 92 -29.29 -21.19 32.53
C TRP A 92 -27.83 -21.48 32.94
N ASN A 93 -27.62 -22.20 34.05
CA ASN A 93 -26.29 -22.59 34.52
C ASN A 93 -25.57 -23.44 33.48
N LEU A 94 -26.23 -24.49 32.97
CA LEU A 94 -25.66 -25.41 31.99
C LEU A 94 -25.45 -24.77 30.62
N ASN A 95 -26.31 -23.82 30.20
CA ASN A 95 -26.09 -23.02 29.00
C ASN A 95 -24.86 -22.12 29.11
N HIS A 96 -24.67 -21.48 30.27
CA HIS A 96 -23.51 -20.62 30.53
C HIS A 96 -22.21 -21.43 30.67
N LEU A 97 -22.30 -22.64 31.24
CA LEU A 97 -21.23 -23.62 31.30
C LEU A 97 -20.82 -24.07 29.90
N TRP A 98 -21.78 -24.51 29.08
CA TRP A 98 -21.56 -24.96 27.71
C TRP A 98 -20.96 -23.86 26.83
N GLY A 99 -21.50 -22.63 26.92
CA GLY A 99 -20.98 -21.47 26.20
C GLY A 99 -19.50 -21.22 26.50
N ARG A 100 -19.17 -21.02 27.79
CA ARG A 100 -17.77 -20.82 28.22
C ARG A 100 -16.86 -21.98 27.86
N LEU A 101 -17.33 -23.22 27.98
CA LEU A 101 -16.53 -24.41 27.70
C LEU A 101 -16.20 -24.49 26.20
N ARG A 102 -17.19 -24.30 25.33
CA ARG A 102 -16.99 -24.18 23.88
C ARG A 102 -16.01 -23.05 23.54
N ASP A 103 -16.20 -21.89 24.15
CA ASP A 103 -15.40 -20.70 23.87
C ASP A 103 -13.94 -20.91 24.31
N PHE A 104 -13.70 -21.56 25.46
CA PHE A 104 -12.37 -22.00 25.89
C PHE A 104 -11.72 -22.98 24.90
N TYR A 105 -12.44 -24.02 24.45
CA TYR A 105 -11.92 -24.95 23.44
C TYR A 105 -11.57 -24.22 22.12
N GLN A 106 -12.43 -23.32 21.65
CA GLN A 106 -12.26 -22.65 20.36
C GLN A 106 -11.25 -21.50 20.38
N GLU A 107 -11.24 -20.66 21.43
CA GLU A 107 -10.38 -19.48 21.51
C GLU A 107 -9.02 -19.80 22.17
N GLU A 108 -9.00 -20.52 23.30
CA GLU A 108 -7.78 -20.76 24.07
C GLU A 108 -7.05 -22.05 23.63
N LEU A 109 -7.77 -23.13 23.32
CA LEU A 109 -7.15 -24.39 22.87
C LEU A 109 -7.03 -24.55 21.33
N GLN A 110 -7.65 -23.67 20.54
CA GLN A 110 -7.72 -23.78 19.07
C GLN A 110 -8.28 -25.13 18.58
N LEU A 111 -9.26 -25.65 19.31
CA LEU A 111 -9.90 -26.95 19.13
C LEU A 111 -11.41 -26.78 18.91
N LEU A 112 -11.94 -27.30 17.80
CA LEU A 112 -13.37 -27.34 17.51
C LEU A 112 -13.98 -28.63 18.07
N ILE A 113 -14.93 -28.49 18.99
CA ILE A 113 -15.76 -29.60 19.47
C ILE A 113 -16.66 -30.10 18.31
N LEU A 114 -16.58 -31.40 18.00
CA LEU A 114 -17.37 -32.06 16.96
C LEU A 114 -18.61 -32.78 17.50
N SER A 115 -18.71 -33.01 18.81
CA SER A 115 -19.92 -33.58 19.42
C SER A 115 -21.11 -32.63 19.29
N PRO A 116 -22.35 -33.13 19.14
CA PRO A 116 -23.53 -32.28 19.18
C PRO A 116 -23.61 -31.51 20.51
N PRO A 117 -24.21 -30.30 20.53
CA PRO A 117 -24.43 -29.58 21.78
C PRO A 117 -25.39 -30.37 22.68
N PRO A 118 -25.17 -30.39 24.01
CA PRO A 118 -25.99 -31.15 24.94
C PRO A 118 -27.42 -30.63 24.97
N ASP A 119 -28.42 -31.51 25.12
CA ASP A 119 -29.80 -31.06 25.30
C ASP A 119 -30.05 -30.51 26.71
N LEU A 120 -29.84 -29.20 26.81
CA LEU A 120 -30.06 -28.40 28.00
C LEU A 120 -31.53 -28.41 28.48
N GLN A 121 -32.50 -28.67 27.61
CA GLN A 121 -33.91 -28.75 28.02
C GLN A 121 -34.16 -30.06 28.79
N THR A 122 -33.68 -31.18 28.27
CA THR A 122 -33.79 -32.48 28.95
C THR A 122 -33.02 -32.48 30.27
N LEU A 123 -31.79 -31.97 30.29
CA LEU A 123 -31.01 -31.73 31.53
C LEU A 123 -31.74 -30.83 32.55
N GLY A 124 -32.41 -29.77 32.08
CA GLY A 124 -33.11 -28.82 32.94
C GLY A 124 -34.38 -29.39 33.55
N PHE A 125 -35.23 -30.02 32.74
CA PHE A 125 -36.61 -30.37 33.10
C PHE A 125 -36.82 -31.83 33.56
N ASP A 126 -36.04 -32.82 33.08
CA ASP A 126 -35.99 -34.17 33.68
C ASP A 126 -34.52 -34.65 33.82
N PRO A 127 -33.78 -34.11 34.81
CA PRO A 127 -32.36 -34.45 35.03
C PRO A 127 -32.14 -35.93 35.36
N LEU A 128 -33.16 -36.64 35.86
CA LEU A 128 -33.09 -38.05 36.23
C LEU A 128 -33.51 -38.98 35.07
N SER A 129 -33.56 -38.46 33.83
CA SER A 129 -33.70 -39.26 32.62
C SER A 129 -32.37 -39.86 32.17
N GLU A 130 -32.39 -41.04 31.54
CA GLU A 130 -31.16 -41.66 31.03
C GLU A 130 -30.49 -40.83 29.92
N GLU A 131 -31.28 -40.03 29.20
CA GLU A 131 -30.82 -39.06 28.21
C GLU A 131 -30.08 -37.88 28.88
N ALA A 132 -30.60 -37.34 29.99
CA ALA A 132 -29.91 -36.30 30.76
C ALA A 132 -28.59 -36.81 31.37
N VAL A 133 -28.52 -38.07 31.79
CA VAL A 133 -27.26 -38.70 32.24
C VAL A 133 -26.22 -38.71 31.12
N GLU A 134 -26.59 -39.07 29.88
CA GLU A 134 -25.68 -38.98 28.71
C GLU A 134 -25.22 -37.56 28.44
N GLN A 135 -26.12 -36.58 28.45
CA GLN A 135 -25.76 -35.19 28.15
C GLN A 135 -24.82 -34.63 29.22
N LEU A 136 -25.02 -34.97 30.50
CA LEU A 136 -24.14 -34.57 31.59
C LEU A 136 -22.78 -35.27 31.49
N GLU A 137 -22.75 -36.56 31.17
CA GLU A 137 -21.51 -37.31 30.98
C GLU A 137 -20.65 -36.71 29.85
N GLY A 138 -21.27 -36.35 28.72
CA GLY A 138 -20.59 -35.65 27.62
C GLY A 138 -19.99 -34.30 28.03
N VAL A 139 -20.74 -33.51 28.82
CA VAL A 139 -20.24 -32.24 29.39
C VAL A 139 -19.10 -32.48 30.38
N LEU A 140 -19.15 -33.52 31.21
CA LEU A 140 -18.07 -33.87 32.15
C LEU A 140 -16.80 -34.36 31.43
N ARG A 141 -16.91 -35.14 30.35
CA ARG A 141 -15.75 -35.54 29.52
C ARG A 141 -15.06 -34.31 28.91
N LEU A 142 -15.84 -33.37 28.39
CA LEU A 142 -15.31 -32.12 27.84
C LEU A 142 -14.71 -31.21 28.92
N LEU A 143 -15.30 -31.16 30.13
CA LEU A 143 -14.73 -30.43 31.28
C LEU A 143 -13.43 -31.09 31.78
N LEU A 144 -13.34 -32.42 31.81
CA LEU A 144 -12.14 -33.18 32.14
C LEU A 144 -11.00 -32.86 31.16
N GLY A 145 -11.28 -32.95 29.86
CA GLY A 145 -10.33 -32.57 28.81
C GLY A 145 -9.84 -31.12 28.93
N ALA A 146 -10.73 -30.19 29.31
CA ALA A 146 -10.35 -28.80 29.54
C ALA A 146 -9.46 -28.64 30.79
N SER A 147 -9.79 -29.36 31.88
CA SER A 147 -9.09 -29.30 33.16
C SER A 147 -7.63 -29.77 33.12
N VAL A 148 -7.27 -30.63 32.15
CA VAL A 148 -5.88 -31.10 31.96
C VAL A 148 -5.13 -30.31 30.89
N GLN A 149 -5.82 -29.45 30.13
CA GLN A 149 -5.26 -28.61 29.07
C GLN A 149 -5.12 -27.12 29.48
N CYS A 150 -5.78 -26.67 30.54
CA CYS A 150 -5.69 -25.29 31.03
C CYS A 150 -4.37 -24.95 31.74
N GLU A 151 -4.17 -23.66 32.01
CA GLU A 151 -3.01 -23.12 32.75
C GLU A 151 -2.84 -23.80 34.11
N HIS A 152 -3.93 -23.91 34.89
CA HIS A 152 -3.94 -24.49 36.24
C HIS A 152 -4.02 -26.04 36.28
N ARG A 153 -3.70 -26.73 35.17
CA ARG A 153 -3.83 -28.19 35.02
C ARG A 153 -3.18 -29.02 36.12
N GLU A 154 -2.13 -28.52 36.79
CA GLU A 154 -1.49 -29.24 37.89
C GLU A 154 -2.43 -29.55 39.05
N LEU A 155 -3.40 -28.67 39.35
CA LEU A 155 -4.39 -28.91 40.41
C LEU A 155 -5.26 -30.13 40.08
N PHE A 156 -5.75 -30.18 38.84
CA PHE A 156 -6.60 -31.26 38.34
C PHE A 156 -5.84 -32.57 38.13
N ILE A 157 -4.57 -32.51 37.69
CA ILE A 157 -3.69 -33.68 37.57
C ILE A 157 -3.37 -34.26 38.96
N ARG A 158 -3.06 -33.43 39.96
CA ARG A 158 -2.85 -33.90 41.35
C ARG A 158 -4.13 -34.50 41.94
N HIS A 159 -5.30 -33.92 41.66
CA HIS A 159 -6.60 -34.50 42.03
C HIS A 159 -6.81 -35.88 41.41
N ILE A 160 -6.60 -36.03 40.11
CA ILE A 160 -6.69 -37.33 39.41
C ILE A 160 -5.70 -38.35 39.99
N GLN A 161 -4.47 -37.94 40.32
CA GLN A 161 -3.46 -38.80 40.96
C GLN A 161 -3.84 -39.26 42.37
N GLY A 162 -4.78 -38.57 43.05
CA GLY A 162 -5.35 -38.99 44.33
C GLY A 162 -6.48 -40.02 44.23
N LEU A 163 -7.02 -40.27 43.04
CA LEU A 163 -8.09 -41.25 42.81
C LEU A 163 -7.53 -42.69 42.70
N SER A 164 -8.39 -43.71 42.75
CA SER A 164 -7.97 -45.11 42.61
C SER A 164 -7.38 -45.41 41.22
N LEU A 165 -6.45 -46.37 41.13
CA LEU A 165 -5.74 -46.69 39.88
C LEU A 165 -6.69 -47.12 38.74
N GLU A 166 -7.80 -47.78 39.08
CA GLU A 166 -8.86 -48.17 38.13
C GLU A 166 -9.51 -46.92 37.53
N VAL A 167 -9.96 -45.99 38.39
CA VAL A 167 -10.52 -44.68 38.00
C VAL A 167 -9.52 -43.85 37.20
N GLN A 168 -8.24 -43.82 37.60
CA GLN A 168 -7.18 -43.16 36.83
C GLN A 168 -7.06 -43.71 35.40
N SER A 169 -7.18 -45.03 35.22
CA SER A 169 -7.07 -45.66 33.90
C SER A 169 -8.24 -45.33 32.97
N GLU A 170 -9.46 -45.25 33.51
CA GLU A 170 -10.66 -44.83 32.77
C GLU A 170 -10.62 -43.33 32.42
N LEU A 171 -10.23 -42.48 33.37
CA LEU A 171 -10.07 -41.04 33.13
C LEU A 171 -8.96 -40.78 32.10
N ALA A 172 -7.87 -41.55 32.10
CA ALA A 172 -6.82 -41.44 31.09
C ALA A 172 -7.32 -41.79 29.67
N ALA A 173 -8.26 -42.71 29.53
CA ALA A 173 -8.93 -43.00 28.25
C ALA A 173 -9.86 -41.85 27.83
N ALA A 174 -10.70 -41.34 28.75
CA ALA A 174 -11.59 -40.20 28.48
C ALA A 174 -10.82 -38.92 28.12
N ILE A 175 -9.65 -38.69 28.73
CA ILE A 175 -8.73 -37.60 28.37
C ILE A 175 -8.19 -37.79 26.94
N GLN A 176 -7.83 -39.00 26.54
CA GLN A 176 -7.34 -39.28 25.18
C GLN A 176 -8.44 -39.06 24.12
N GLU A 177 -9.69 -39.47 24.40
CA GLU A 177 -10.84 -39.23 23.51
C GLU A 177 -11.08 -37.75 23.20
N VAL A 178 -10.82 -36.87 24.18
CA VAL A 178 -11.12 -35.43 24.09
C VAL A 178 -9.91 -34.59 23.70
N THR A 179 -8.69 -35.04 24.02
CA THR A 179 -7.45 -34.28 23.77
C THR A 179 -6.81 -34.57 22.41
N GLN A 180 -7.00 -35.76 21.82
CA GLN A 180 -6.32 -36.11 20.56
C GLN A 180 -7.13 -35.72 19.30
N PRO A 181 -6.61 -34.83 18.42
CA PRO A 181 -7.27 -34.45 17.18
C PRO A 181 -7.25 -35.63 16.18
N GLY A 182 -8.29 -36.45 16.25
CA GLY A 182 -8.39 -37.71 15.51
C GLY A 182 -9.29 -38.74 16.20
N ALA A 183 -9.47 -38.65 17.53
CA ALA A 183 -10.37 -39.52 18.29
C ALA A 183 -11.87 -39.29 18.02
N GLY A 184 -12.22 -38.16 17.37
CA GLY A 184 -13.54 -37.91 16.79
C GLY A 184 -14.45 -36.97 17.59
N MET A 185 -14.14 -36.71 18.87
CA MET A 185 -14.84 -35.69 19.67
C MET A 185 -14.42 -34.26 19.32
N VAL A 186 -13.19 -34.06 18.86
CA VAL A 186 -12.55 -32.74 18.71
C VAL A 186 -11.64 -32.69 17.46
N LEU A 187 -11.54 -31.52 16.84
CA LEU A 187 -10.73 -31.22 15.65
C LEU A 187 -9.82 -30.01 15.87
N ALA A 188 -8.53 -30.10 15.54
CA ALA A 188 -7.62 -28.96 15.57
C ALA A 188 -7.95 -27.93 14.47
N LEU A 189 -8.05 -26.65 14.84
CA LEU A 189 -8.24 -25.53 13.92
C LEU A 189 -6.92 -25.08 13.28
N SER A 190 -5.82 -25.16 14.04
CA SER A 190 -4.45 -25.02 13.54
C SER A 190 -3.86 -26.39 13.20
N GLY A 191 -3.77 -26.72 11.92
CA GLY A 191 -3.01 -27.87 11.43
C GLY A 191 -1.53 -27.52 11.19
N PRO A 192 -0.66 -28.54 10.98
CA PRO A 192 0.70 -28.32 10.47
C PRO A 192 0.68 -27.59 9.13
N GLU A 193 1.75 -26.87 8.77
CA GLU A 193 1.76 -26.16 7.49
C GLU A 193 1.73 -27.17 6.32
N PRO A 194 1.07 -26.85 5.18
CA PRO A 194 0.89 -27.78 4.07
C PRO A 194 2.19 -28.16 3.34
N GLY A 195 3.34 -27.63 3.75
CA GLY A 195 4.67 -28.06 3.31
C GLY A 195 5.40 -29.03 4.26
N GLU A 196 4.87 -29.28 5.47
CA GLU A 196 5.52 -30.12 6.49
C GLU A 196 5.04 -31.58 6.45
N LEU A 197 3.82 -31.81 5.97
CA LEU A 197 3.16 -33.12 5.91
C LEU A 197 3.54 -33.91 4.65
N ALA A 198 3.69 -35.23 4.78
CA ALA A 198 3.86 -36.09 3.62
C ALA A 198 2.56 -36.12 2.78
N PRO A 199 2.62 -36.29 1.44
CA PRO A 199 1.41 -36.32 0.60
C PRO A 199 0.36 -37.35 1.04
N ALA A 200 0.79 -38.50 1.55
CA ALA A 200 -0.11 -39.53 2.10
C ALA A 200 -0.81 -39.10 3.38
N GLU A 201 -0.16 -38.30 4.23
CA GLU A 201 -0.73 -37.76 5.47
C GLU A 201 -1.71 -36.64 5.17
N LEU A 202 -1.37 -35.75 4.23
CA LEU A 202 -2.26 -34.72 3.69
C LEU A 202 -3.50 -35.34 3.01
N GLU A 203 -3.34 -36.47 2.30
CA GLU A 203 -4.46 -37.24 1.78
C GLU A 203 -5.32 -37.88 2.88
N MET A 204 -4.72 -38.40 3.95
CA MET A 204 -5.50 -38.94 5.09
C MET A 204 -6.26 -37.85 5.84
N LEU A 205 -5.63 -36.69 6.07
CA LEU A 205 -6.24 -35.52 6.71
C LEU A 205 -7.35 -34.91 5.84
N SER A 206 -7.15 -34.77 4.53
CA SER A 206 -8.21 -34.29 3.64
C SER A 206 -9.36 -35.30 3.51
N ARG A 207 -9.09 -36.61 3.51
CA ARG A 207 -10.14 -37.65 3.58
C ARG A 207 -10.91 -37.65 4.91
N SER A 208 -10.24 -37.44 6.05
CA SER A 208 -10.92 -37.36 7.36
C SER A 208 -11.74 -36.06 7.51
N LEU A 209 -11.20 -34.92 7.09
CA LEU A 209 -11.90 -33.63 7.02
C LEU A 209 -13.11 -33.68 6.08
N MET A 210 -12.98 -34.29 4.91
CA MET A 210 -14.12 -34.51 4.00
C MET A 210 -15.18 -35.41 4.63
N GLY A 211 -14.76 -36.38 5.45
CA GLY A 211 -15.63 -37.22 6.27
C GLY A 211 -16.36 -36.46 7.38
N THR A 212 -15.69 -35.59 8.13
CA THR A 212 -16.34 -34.79 9.19
C THR A 212 -17.25 -33.71 8.61
N LEU A 213 -16.84 -33.00 7.56
CA LEU A 213 -17.71 -32.08 6.82
C LEU A 213 -18.97 -32.79 6.27
N SER A 214 -18.84 -34.03 5.79
CA SER A 214 -19.97 -34.84 5.33
C SER A 214 -20.91 -35.30 6.45
N LYS A 215 -20.44 -35.39 7.70
CA LYS A 215 -21.27 -35.64 8.90
C LYS A 215 -21.99 -34.36 9.33
N LEU A 216 -21.23 -33.28 9.57
CA LEU A 216 -21.73 -31.98 9.99
C LEU A 216 -22.79 -31.41 9.03
N ALA A 217 -22.64 -31.61 7.72
CA ALA A 217 -23.64 -31.22 6.73
C ALA A 217 -24.97 -31.98 6.91
N ARG A 218 -24.93 -33.29 7.21
CA ARG A 218 -26.12 -34.11 7.47
C ARG A 218 -26.76 -33.73 8.80
N GLU A 219 -25.97 -33.50 9.84
CA GLU A 219 -26.43 -33.10 11.17
C GLU A 219 -27.11 -31.72 11.12
N ARG A 220 -26.55 -30.76 10.36
CA ARG A 220 -27.19 -29.48 10.05
C ARG A 220 -28.54 -29.69 9.36
N ASP A 221 -28.61 -30.54 8.34
CA ASP A 221 -29.81 -30.74 7.53
C ASP A 221 -30.92 -31.48 8.32
N LEU A 222 -30.54 -32.43 9.18
CA LEU A 222 -31.44 -33.09 10.14
C LEU A 222 -31.91 -32.13 11.23
N GLY A 223 -31.03 -31.27 11.75
CA GLY A 223 -31.38 -30.23 12.72
C GLY A 223 -32.36 -29.20 12.14
N ALA A 224 -32.16 -28.80 10.88
CA ALA A 224 -33.08 -27.93 10.16
C ALA A 224 -34.45 -28.59 9.90
N GLN A 225 -34.48 -29.89 9.60
CA GLN A 225 -35.72 -30.68 9.49
C GLN A 225 -36.47 -30.73 10.82
N ARG A 226 -35.80 -31.12 11.91
CA ARG A 226 -36.42 -31.21 13.25
C ARG A 226 -36.86 -29.84 13.78
N LEU A 227 -36.15 -28.76 13.43
CA LEU A 227 -36.61 -27.40 13.70
C LEU A 227 -37.91 -27.08 12.94
N ALA A 228 -38.01 -27.44 11.65
CA ALA A 228 -39.21 -27.21 10.85
C ALA A 228 -40.40 -28.04 11.37
N GLU A 229 -40.18 -29.29 11.77
CA GLU A 229 -41.18 -30.14 12.44
C GLU A 229 -41.68 -29.49 13.74
N LEU A 230 -40.77 -29.10 14.65
CA LEU A 230 -41.12 -28.45 15.91
C LEU A 230 -41.76 -27.06 15.74
N LEU A 231 -41.56 -26.39 14.60
CA LEU A 231 -42.27 -25.14 14.26
C LEU A 231 -43.69 -25.41 13.73
N LEU A 232 -43.87 -26.47 12.94
CA LEU A 232 -45.19 -26.91 12.45
C LEU A 232 -46.07 -27.48 13.57
N GLU A 233 -45.49 -28.26 14.49
CA GLU A 233 -46.19 -28.77 15.69
C GLU A 233 -46.65 -27.65 16.65
N ARG A 234 -46.09 -26.43 16.50
CA ARG A 234 -46.44 -25.25 17.31
C ARG A 234 -47.47 -24.34 16.64
N GLU A 235 -47.98 -24.67 15.45
CA GLU A 235 -49.18 -24.02 14.88
C GLU A 235 -50.46 -24.57 15.56
N PRO A 236 -51.21 -23.75 16.34
CA PRO A 236 -52.32 -24.26 17.14
C PRO A 236 -53.58 -24.54 16.30
N LEU A 237 -54.28 -25.62 16.68
CA LEU A 237 -55.53 -26.11 16.08
C LEU A 237 -56.62 -25.03 15.91
N CYS A 238 -56.72 -24.42 14.73
CA CYS A 238 -57.91 -23.66 14.35
C CYS A 238 -59.12 -24.59 14.19
N LEU A 239 -60.19 -24.31 14.95
CA LEU A 239 -61.31 -25.24 15.16
C LEU A 239 -62.12 -25.51 13.88
N ARG A 240 -62.24 -26.80 13.54
CA ARG A 240 -63.14 -27.32 12.52
C ARG A 240 -64.59 -27.38 13.04
N PRO A 241 -65.60 -26.89 12.30
CA PRO A 241 -66.99 -26.91 12.76
C PRO A 241 -67.63 -28.31 12.60
N GLU A 242 -68.40 -28.73 13.60
CA GLU A 242 -69.28 -29.92 13.51
C GLU A 242 -70.71 -29.56 13.10
N ALA A 243 -71.41 -30.52 12.48
CA ALA A 243 -72.82 -30.40 12.06
C ALA A 243 -73.68 -31.53 12.68
N PRO A 244 -74.90 -31.26 13.20
CA PRO A 244 -75.59 -32.20 14.09
C PRO A 244 -76.72 -33.04 13.47
N SER A 245 -76.81 -34.34 13.81
CA SER A 245 -78.06 -35.14 13.69
C SER A 245 -78.02 -36.47 14.48
N ARG A 246 -79.13 -37.14 14.88
CA ARG A 246 -80.48 -36.68 15.31
C ARG A 246 -81.34 -37.82 15.93
N ALA A 247 -81.34 -37.96 17.28
CA ALA A 247 -82.41 -38.60 18.09
C ALA A 247 -82.68 -40.12 17.83
N PRO A 248 -83.66 -40.82 18.50
CA PRO A 248 -84.59 -40.44 19.57
C PRO A 248 -84.65 -41.45 20.77
N ALA A 249 -85.81 -41.54 21.45
CA ALA A 249 -86.26 -42.61 22.38
C ALA A 249 -85.91 -42.51 23.90
N GLU A 250 -86.29 -41.37 24.49
CA GLU A 250 -86.99 -41.28 25.79
C GLU A 250 -86.60 -42.18 26.99
N GLY A 251 -85.48 -41.83 27.65
CA GLY A 251 -85.31 -42.01 29.11
C GLY A 251 -84.94 -40.69 29.83
N PRO A 252 -85.67 -39.56 29.60
CA PRO A 252 -84.97 -38.40 29.06
C PRO A 252 -85.02 -37.10 29.90
N SER A 253 -85.54 -37.12 31.13
CA SER A 253 -85.71 -35.87 31.90
C SER A 253 -84.58 -35.60 32.88
N HIS A 254 -84.50 -36.32 34.01
CA HIS A 254 -83.61 -35.94 35.11
C HIS A 254 -82.12 -36.18 34.82
N HIS A 255 -81.77 -37.30 34.19
CA HIS A 255 -80.38 -37.58 33.82
C HIS A 255 -79.87 -36.64 32.73
N LEU A 256 -80.68 -36.41 31.67
CA LEU A 256 -80.32 -35.43 30.63
C LEU A 256 -80.31 -34.00 31.19
N ALA A 257 -81.17 -33.65 32.14
CA ALA A 257 -81.13 -32.33 32.81
C ALA A 257 -79.86 -32.15 33.65
N LEU A 258 -79.40 -33.19 34.35
CA LEU A 258 -78.12 -33.17 35.08
C LEU A 258 -76.93 -33.07 34.11
N GLN A 259 -76.94 -33.83 33.01
CA GLN A 259 -75.93 -33.70 31.95
C GLN A 259 -75.95 -32.31 31.31
N LEU A 260 -77.13 -31.72 31.05
CA LEU A 260 -77.27 -30.33 30.59
C LEU A 260 -76.82 -29.31 31.63
N ALA A 261 -77.02 -29.56 32.92
CA ALA A 261 -76.54 -28.70 34.00
C ALA A 261 -75.01 -28.75 34.11
N ASN A 262 -74.42 -29.96 34.04
CA ASN A 262 -72.97 -30.15 34.03
C ASN A 262 -72.33 -29.54 32.79
N ALA A 263 -72.89 -29.76 31.60
CA ALA A 263 -72.44 -29.12 30.35
C ALA A 263 -72.58 -27.59 30.40
N LYS A 264 -73.67 -27.06 30.99
CA LYS A 264 -73.82 -25.60 31.24
C LYS A 264 -72.83 -25.08 32.28
N ALA A 265 -72.41 -25.87 33.26
CA ALA A 265 -71.39 -25.49 34.23
C ALA A 265 -69.99 -25.52 33.59
N GLN A 266 -69.68 -26.53 32.78
CA GLN A 266 -68.46 -26.59 31.97
C GLN A 266 -68.39 -25.42 30.98
N LEU A 267 -69.48 -25.11 30.26
CA LEU A 267 -69.57 -23.95 29.38
C LEU A 267 -69.46 -22.61 30.12
N ARG A 268 -69.73 -22.54 31.43
CA ARG A 268 -69.47 -21.35 32.24
C ARG A 268 -68.01 -21.26 32.66
N ARG A 269 -67.39 -22.35 33.09
CA ARG A 269 -65.96 -22.42 33.40
C ARG A 269 -65.11 -22.07 32.17
N LEU A 270 -65.37 -22.72 31.04
CA LEU A 270 -64.67 -22.43 29.78
C LEU A 270 -64.88 -21.00 29.27
N ARG A 271 -65.98 -20.32 29.65
CA ARG A 271 -66.15 -18.88 29.37
C ARG A 271 -65.32 -18.02 30.31
N GLN A 272 -65.37 -18.30 31.60
CA GLN A 272 -64.54 -17.62 32.60
C GLN A 272 -63.05 -17.80 32.28
N GLU A 273 -62.60 -19.01 31.94
CA GLU A 273 -61.23 -19.30 31.51
C GLU A 273 -60.84 -18.60 30.19
N LEU A 274 -61.81 -18.25 29.32
CA LEU A 274 -61.57 -17.46 28.11
C LEU A 274 -61.58 -15.95 28.41
N GLU A 275 -62.37 -15.50 29.37
CA GLU A 275 -62.42 -14.12 29.88
C GLU A 275 -61.11 -13.80 30.63
N GLU A 276 -60.68 -14.66 31.56
CA GLU A 276 -59.39 -14.60 32.27
C GLU A 276 -58.20 -14.62 31.28
N LYS A 277 -58.24 -15.47 30.25
CA LYS A 277 -57.20 -15.49 29.19
C LYS A 277 -57.24 -14.25 28.30
N ALA A 278 -58.41 -13.64 28.09
CA ALA A 278 -58.52 -12.38 27.36
C ALA A 278 -57.95 -11.21 28.17
N GLU A 279 -58.13 -11.19 29.49
CA GLU A 279 -57.51 -10.22 30.41
C GLU A 279 -55.98 -10.37 30.40
N LEU A 280 -55.45 -11.58 30.59
CA LEU A 280 -54.00 -11.85 30.50
C LEU A 280 -53.41 -11.51 29.11
N LEU A 281 -54.18 -11.66 28.04
CA LEU A 281 -53.77 -11.24 26.68
C LEU A 281 -53.77 -9.71 26.52
N LEU A 282 -54.57 -8.95 27.28
CA LEU A 282 -54.54 -7.49 27.28
C LEU A 282 -53.38 -6.95 28.12
N ASP A 283 -53.11 -7.57 29.28
CA ASP A 283 -51.98 -7.20 30.14
C ASP A 283 -50.65 -7.43 29.41
N SER A 284 -50.44 -8.61 28.83
CA SER A 284 -49.23 -8.90 28.03
C SER A 284 -49.13 -8.05 26.75
N GLN A 285 -50.25 -7.62 26.15
CA GLN A 285 -50.24 -6.61 25.08
C GLN A 285 -49.79 -5.22 25.58
N ALA A 286 -50.13 -4.84 26.81
CA ALA A 286 -49.68 -3.59 27.42
C ALA A 286 -48.18 -3.64 27.79
N GLU A 287 -47.70 -4.79 28.30
CA GLU A 287 -46.26 -5.04 28.53
C GLU A 287 -45.45 -4.94 27.23
N VAL A 288 -45.91 -5.60 26.15
CA VAL A 288 -45.27 -5.50 24.82
C VAL A 288 -45.24 -4.05 24.32
N GLN A 289 -46.33 -3.28 24.48
CA GLN A 289 -46.35 -1.86 24.11
C GLN A 289 -45.38 -1.02 24.95
N GLY A 290 -45.22 -1.33 26.24
CA GLY A 290 -44.21 -0.74 27.11
C GLY A 290 -42.79 -1.03 26.63
N LEU A 291 -42.48 -2.30 26.37
CA LEU A 291 -41.18 -2.74 25.85
C LEU A 291 -40.88 -2.14 24.46
N GLU A 292 -41.88 -2.01 23.58
CA GLU A 292 -41.69 -1.28 22.32
C GLU A 292 -41.37 0.20 22.54
N ALA A 293 -42.01 0.86 23.52
CA ALA A 293 -41.72 2.24 23.87
C ALA A 293 -40.31 2.41 24.44
N GLU A 294 -39.85 1.47 25.27
CA GLU A 294 -38.46 1.44 25.75
C GLU A 294 -37.46 1.17 24.62
N ILE A 295 -37.75 0.24 23.70
CA ILE A 295 -36.93 0.00 22.50
C ILE A 295 -36.87 1.26 21.62
N ARG A 296 -37.97 2.00 21.47
CA ARG A 296 -37.99 3.31 20.79
C ARG A 296 -37.11 4.34 21.52
N ARG A 297 -37.17 4.40 22.85
CA ARG A 297 -36.34 5.29 23.69
C ARG A 297 -34.85 4.96 23.60
N LEU A 298 -34.48 3.69 23.76
CA LEU A 298 -33.11 3.19 23.65
C LEU A 298 -32.53 3.40 22.23
N ARG A 299 -33.36 3.30 21.18
CA ARG A 299 -32.94 3.66 19.81
C ARG A 299 -32.66 5.16 19.66
N GLN A 300 -33.43 6.04 20.30
CA GLN A 300 -33.16 7.49 20.31
C GLN A 300 -31.90 7.82 21.12
N GLU A 301 -31.70 7.18 22.27
CA GLU A 301 -30.47 7.29 23.08
C GLU A 301 -29.24 6.81 22.29
N ALA A 302 -29.31 5.65 21.64
CA ALA A 302 -28.23 5.14 20.78
C ALA A 302 -27.96 6.06 19.58
N GLN A 303 -28.99 6.65 18.96
CA GLN A 303 -28.81 7.67 17.91
C GLN A 303 -28.10 8.91 18.46
N ALA A 304 -28.51 9.43 19.62
CA ALA A 304 -27.86 10.57 20.27
C ALA A 304 -26.39 10.28 20.63
N LEU A 305 -26.10 9.11 21.19
CA LEU A 305 -24.74 8.65 21.48
C LEU A 305 -23.91 8.49 20.19
N SER A 306 -24.48 7.95 19.11
CA SER A 306 -23.77 7.89 17.80
C SER A 306 -23.47 9.28 17.23
N GLY A 307 -24.33 10.27 17.51
CA GLY A 307 -24.10 11.67 17.17
C GLY A 307 -23.02 12.34 18.04
N GLN A 308 -22.82 11.87 19.27
CA GLN A 308 -21.72 12.29 20.14
C GLN A 308 -20.40 11.63 19.72
N ALA A 309 -20.41 10.34 19.40
CA ALA A 309 -19.25 9.61 18.87
C ALA A 309 -18.69 10.28 17.61
N LYS A 310 -19.56 10.61 16.64
CA LYS A 310 -19.17 11.33 15.41
C LYS A 310 -18.57 12.72 15.66
N ARG A 311 -18.95 13.39 16.75
CA ARG A 311 -18.31 14.67 17.15
C ARG A 311 -16.95 14.43 17.79
N ALA A 312 -16.80 13.38 18.58
CA ALA A 312 -15.51 12.97 19.15
C ALA A 312 -14.52 12.49 18.06
N GLU A 313 -15.01 11.84 17.00
CA GLU A 313 -14.24 11.50 15.79
C GLU A 313 -13.73 12.78 15.11
N LEU A 314 -14.59 13.76 14.82
CA LEU A 314 -14.18 15.06 14.25
C LEU A 314 -13.17 15.81 15.14
N TYR A 315 -13.39 15.89 16.46
CA TYR A 315 -12.42 16.51 17.38
C TYR A 315 -11.10 15.75 17.45
N ARG A 316 -11.12 14.44 17.21
CA ARG A 316 -9.91 13.61 17.11
C ARG A 316 -9.16 13.90 15.81
N GLU A 317 -9.85 13.99 14.67
CA GLU A 317 -9.27 14.39 13.38
C GLU A 317 -8.65 15.80 13.45
N GLU A 318 -9.35 16.77 14.06
CA GLU A 318 -8.82 18.11 14.34
C GLU A 318 -7.54 18.06 15.20
N ALA A 319 -7.55 17.26 16.27
CA ALA A 319 -6.38 17.10 17.14
C ALA A 319 -5.21 16.37 16.44
N GLU A 320 -5.48 15.41 15.56
CA GLU A 320 -4.46 14.71 14.75
C GLU A 320 -3.88 15.64 13.67
N ALA A 321 -4.70 16.45 13.00
CA ALA A 321 -4.26 17.49 12.07
C ALA A 321 -3.43 18.59 12.77
N LEU A 322 -3.74 18.94 14.03
CA LEU A 322 -2.92 19.84 14.84
C LEU A 322 -1.59 19.20 15.27
N ARG A 323 -1.57 17.91 15.63
CA ARG A 323 -0.33 17.15 15.90
C ARG A 323 0.57 17.08 14.66
N GLU A 324 0.00 16.86 13.48
CA GLU A 324 0.76 16.91 12.21
C GLU A 324 1.39 18.29 11.97
N ARG A 325 0.62 19.38 12.14
CA ARG A 325 1.13 20.74 11.99
C ARG A 325 2.26 21.03 12.98
N ALA A 326 2.11 20.59 14.23
CA ALA A 326 3.17 20.68 15.24
C ALA A 326 4.41 19.83 14.87
N GLY A 327 4.24 18.62 14.32
CA GLY A 327 5.34 17.77 13.86
C GLY A 327 6.09 18.29 12.63
N ARG A 328 5.44 19.12 11.80
CA ARG A 328 6.07 19.83 10.67
C ARG A 328 6.87 21.06 11.12
N LEU A 329 6.47 21.71 12.21
CA LEU A 329 7.08 22.93 12.74
C LEU A 329 8.61 22.86 12.99
N PRO A 330 9.19 21.82 13.65
CA PRO A 330 10.64 21.76 13.86
C PRO A 330 11.43 21.59 12.55
N ARG A 331 10.85 20.95 11.52
CA ARG A 331 11.48 20.85 10.19
C ARG A 331 11.55 22.22 9.52
N LEU A 332 10.43 22.95 9.53
CA LEU A 332 10.35 24.31 9.01
C LEU A 332 11.27 25.28 9.79
N GLN A 333 11.44 25.10 11.10
CA GLN A 333 12.40 25.88 11.89
C GLN A 333 13.86 25.61 11.50
N GLU A 334 14.23 24.34 11.27
CA GLU A 334 15.57 23.96 10.80
C GLU A 334 15.82 24.41 9.35
N GLU A 335 14.81 24.36 8.47
CA GLU A 335 14.88 24.93 7.12
C GLU A 335 15.05 26.46 7.18
N LEU A 336 14.32 27.16 8.05
CA LEU A 336 14.50 28.60 8.27
C LEU A 336 15.88 28.94 8.86
N ARG A 337 16.44 28.08 9.74
CA ARG A 337 17.81 28.24 10.24
C ARG A 337 18.82 28.14 9.11
N ARG A 338 18.75 27.08 8.29
CA ARG A 338 19.62 26.89 7.11
C ARG A 338 19.48 28.01 6.09
N CYS A 339 18.27 28.54 5.88
CA CYS A 339 18.06 29.69 5.00
C CYS A 339 18.68 30.98 5.55
N ARG A 340 18.68 31.21 6.87
CA ARG A 340 19.39 32.33 7.51
C ARG A 340 20.90 32.18 7.39
N GLU A 341 21.43 30.98 7.63
CA GLU A 341 22.86 30.68 7.50
C GLU A 341 23.35 30.87 6.06
N ARG A 342 22.56 30.43 5.06
CA ARG A 342 22.83 30.67 3.64
C ARG A 342 22.73 32.15 3.25
N LEU A 343 21.81 32.91 3.86
CA LEU A 343 21.71 34.36 3.65
C LEU A 343 22.95 35.07 4.22
N GLN A 344 23.36 34.76 5.45
CA GLN A 344 24.56 35.31 6.09
C GLN A 344 25.83 34.99 5.29
N ALA A 345 25.95 33.77 4.75
CA ALA A 345 27.06 33.40 3.87
C ALA A 345 27.03 34.19 2.54
N ALA A 346 25.86 34.42 1.95
CA ALA A 346 25.71 35.23 0.75
C ALA A 346 25.98 36.72 1.00
N GLU A 347 25.61 37.24 2.17
CA GLU A 347 25.93 38.61 2.61
C GLU A 347 27.44 38.79 2.80
N ALA A 348 28.15 37.83 3.39
CA ALA A 348 29.61 37.83 3.51
C ALA A 348 30.32 37.73 2.14
N CYS A 349 29.83 36.88 1.24
CA CYS A 349 30.35 36.81 -0.14
C CYS A 349 30.07 38.12 -0.91
N LYS A 350 28.97 38.82 -0.61
CA LYS A 350 28.64 40.11 -1.19
C LYS A 350 29.56 41.22 -0.69
N SER A 351 29.88 41.28 0.62
CA SER A 351 30.83 42.26 1.13
C SER A 351 32.23 42.04 0.57
N GLN A 352 32.70 40.79 0.50
CA GLN A 352 33.96 40.43 -0.17
C GLN A 352 33.97 40.86 -1.65
N LEU A 353 32.88 40.64 -2.39
CA LEU A 353 32.77 41.11 -3.78
C LEU A 353 32.73 42.65 -3.90
N GLU A 354 32.19 43.35 -2.92
CA GLU A 354 32.19 44.81 -2.87
C GLU A 354 33.59 45.37 -2.52
N GLU A 355 34.32 44.72 -1.63
CA GLU A 355 35.74 44.98 -1.34
C GLU A 355 36.62 44.76 -2.59
N GLU A 356 36.53 43.59 -3.24
CA GLU A 356 37.28 43.28 -4.47
C GLU A 356 36.92 44.21 -5.63
N ARG A 357 35.67 44.69 -5.73
CA ARG A 357 35.29 45.72 -6.72
C ARG A 357 35.94 47.08 -6.44
N VAL A 358 36.04 47.48 -5.17
CA VAL A 358 36.76 48.71 -4.80
C VAL A 358 38.25 48.57 -5.11
N LEU A 359 38.85 47.40 -4.83
CA LEU A 359 40.24 47.11 -5.21
C LEU A 359 40.45 47.13 -6.72
N SER A 360 39.57 46.47 -7.51
CA SER A 360 39.63 46.51 -8.98
C SER A 360 39.50 47.94 -9.52
N GLY A 361 38.56 48.74 -9.00
CA GLY A 361 38.41 50.14 -9.40
C GLY A 361 39.63 51.01 -9.10
N VAL A 362 40.31 50.78 -7.97
CA VAL A 362 41.59 51.44 -7.65
C VAL A 362 42.71 50.97 -8.58
N LEU A 363 42.78 49.68 -8.89
CA LEU A 363 43.75 49.12 -9.85
C LEU A 363 43.52 49.66 -11.27
N GLU A 364 42.27 49.72 -11.74
CA GLU A 364 41.88 50.29 -13.02
C GLU A 364 42.21 51.79 -13.11
N ALA A 365 41.96 52.56 -12.05
CA ALA A 365 42.37 53.97 -11.98
C ALA A 365 43.91 54.12 -12.03
N SER A 366 44.65 53.24 -11.34
CA SER A 366 46.12 53.22 -11.39
C SER A 366 46.65 52.83 -12.78
N LYS A 367 45.97 51.89 -13.47
CA LYS A 367 46.27 51.47 -14.84
C LYS A 367 46.01 52.60 -15.83
N ALA A 368 44.87 53.28 -15.74
CA ALA A 368 44.53 54.40 -16.60
C ALA A 368 45.56 55.53 -16.46
N LEU A 369 45.97 55.86 -15.24
CA LEU A 369 47.04 56.84 -14.98
C LEU A 369 48.39 56.43 -15.60
N LEU A 370 48.73 55.14 -15.59
CA LEU A 370 49.93 54.62 -16.26
C LEU A 370 49.81 54.62 -17.79
N GLU A 371 48.61 54.35 -18.33
CA GLU A 371 48.31 54.44 -19.77
C GLU A 371 48.37 55.89 -20.26
N GLU A 372 47.79 56.86 -19.53
CA GLU A 372 47.92 58.30 -19.82
C GLU A 372 49.40 58.77 -19.81
N GLN A 373 50.19 58.34 -18.82
CA GLN A 373 51.62 58.64 -18.77
C GLN A 373 52.38 58.06 -19.98
N LEU A 374 52.00 56.86 -20.41
CA LEU A 374 52.61 56.14 -21.53
C LEU A 374 52.17 56.71 -22.89
N GLU A 375 50.94 57.21 -23.01
CA GLU A 375 50.47 57.97 -24.18
C GLU A 375 51.12 59.36 -24.24
N ALA A 376 51.22 60.07 -23.13
CA ALA A 376 51.98 61.31 -23.05
C ALA A 376 53.47 61.10 -23.42
N ALA A 377 54.06 59.94 -23.08
CA ALA A 377 55.40 59.57 -23.53
C ALA A 377 55.45 59.26 -25.05
N ARG A 378 54.48 58.51 -25.58
CA ARG A 378 54.33 58.24 -27.03
C ARG A 378 54.17 59.52 -27.83
N GLU A 379 53.34 60.47 -27.37
CA GLU A 379 53.18 61.77 -28.02
C GLU A 379 54.49 62.57 -28.03
N ARG A 380 55.23 62.61 -26.92
CA ARG A 380 56.56 63.25 -26.88
C ARG A 380 57.50 62.63 -27.92
N CYS A 381 57.45 61.31 -28.11
CA CYS A 381 58.22 60.62 -29.15
C CYS A 381 57.69 60.90 -30.57
N ALA A 382 56.38 60.99 -30.78
CA ALA A 382 55.79 61.33 -32.06
C ALA A 382 56.17 62.75 -32.51
N ARG A 383 56.02 63.74 -31.62
CA ARG A 383 56.43 65.14 -31.85
C ARG A 383 57.94 65.25 -32.09
N LEU A 384 58.75 64.42 -31.41
CA LEU A 384 60.19 64.30 -31.68
C LEU A 384 60.47 63.75 -33.09
N HIS A 385 59.72 62.74 -33.55
CA HIS A 385 59.87 62.20 -34.90
C HIS A 385 59.33 63.13 -36.01
N GLU A 386 58.29 63.91 -35.73
CA GLU A 386 57.78 64.93 -36.66
C GLU A 386 58.80 66.07 -36.83
N THR A 387 59.29 66.64 -35.73
CA THR A 387 60.36 67.65 -35.78
C THR A 387 61.67 67.12 -36.40
N GLN A 388 61.99 65.82 -36.24
CA GLN A 388 63.07 65.17 -36.99
C GLN A 388 62.80 65.10 -38.50
N ARG A 389 61.57 64.74 -38.93
CA ARG A 389 61.17 64.71 -40.35
C ARG A 389 61.20 66.10 -40.97
N GLU A 390 60.69 67.11 -40.27
CA GLU A 390 60.78 68.51 -40.70
C GLU A 390 62.23 68.95 -40.83
N ASN A 391 63.10 68.59 -39.88
CA ASN A 391 64.53 68.91 -39.95
C ASN A 391 65.20 68.23 -41.16
N LEU A 392 64.78 67.02 -41.55
CA LEU A 392 65.24 66.35 -42.77
C LEU A 392 64.70 67.01 -44.04
N LEU A 393 63.41 67.36 -44.10
CA LEU A 393 62.80 68.05 -45.26
C LEU A 393 63.38 69.47 -45.47
N LEU A 394 63.72 70.16 -44.39
CA LEU A 394 64.43 71.44 -44.46
C LEU A 394 65.87 71.24 -44.98
N ARG A 395 66.55 70.15 -44.62
CA ARG A 395 67.86 69.80 -45.19
C ARG A 395 67.77 69.43 -46.68
N THR A 396 66.76 68.68 -47.12
CA THR A 396 66.61 68.32 -48.55
C THR A 396 66.25 69.53 -49.39
N ARG A 397 65.27 70.36 -48.98
CA ARG A 397 64.95 71.62 -49.67
C ARG A 397 66.13 72.59 -49.73
N LEU A 398 66.93 72.64 -48.67
CA LEU A 398 68.16 73.42 -48.67
C LEU A 398 69.16 72.85 -49.70
N GLY A 399 69.31 71.52 -49.79
CA GLY A 399 70.12 70.86 -50.82
C GLY A 399 69.61 71.09 -52.25
N GLU A 400 68.30 70.99 -52.47
CA GLU A 400 67.62 71.27 -53.75
C GLU A 400 67.88 72.72 -54.18
N ALA A 401 67.69 73.70 -53.30
CA ALA A 401 67.97 75.10 -53.60
C ALA A 401 69.46 75.37 -53.88
N HIS A 402 70.40 74.63 -53.25
CA HIS A 402 71.81 74.71 -53.62
C HIS A 402 72.06 74.14 -55.02
N ALA A 403 71.45 73.00 -55.37
CA ALA A 403 71.57 72.39 -56.69
C ALA A 403 70.91 73.23 -57.80
N GLU A 404 69.77 73.89 -57.52
CA GLU A 404 69.17 74.88 -58.43
C GLU A 404 70.11 76.06 -58.66
N LEU A 405 70.70 76.63 -57.60
CA LEU A 405 71.71 77.70 -57.70
C LEU A 405 72.94 77.25 -58.52
N ASP A 406 73.41 76.02 -58.34
CA ASP A 406 74.52 75.46 -59.12
C ASP A 406 74.14 75.20 -60.59
N SER A 407 72.90 74.78 -60.87
CA SER A 407 72.40 74.64 -62.25
C SER A 407 72.23 76.00 -62.95
N LEU A 408 71.79 77.03 -62.23
CA LEU A 408 71.67 78.40 -62.75
C LEU A 408 73.05 79.05 -62.95
N ARG A 409 74.03 78.75 -62.10
CA ARG A 409 75.44 79.09 -62.35
C ARG A 409 75.89 78.47 -63.68
N HIS A 410 75.73 77.16 -63.85
CA HIS A 410 76.12 76.47 -65.09
C HIS A 410 75.35 76.94 -66.34
N GLN A 411 74.09 77.37 -66.24
CA GLN A 411 73.38 78.00 -67.36
C GLN A 411 73.91 79.40 -67.68
N VAL A 412 74.32 80.18 -66.68
CA VAL A 412 74.98 81.47 -66.90
C VAL A 412 76.38 81.27 -67.49
N ASP A 413 77.11 80.24 -67.04
CA ASP A 413 78.41 79.84 -67.61
C ASP A 413 78.23 79.45 -69.09
N GLN A 414 77.27 78.55 -69.40
CA GLN A 414 76.97 78.11 -70.77
C GLN A 414 76.49 79.23 -71.69
N LEU A 415 75.60 80.12 -71.23
CA LEU A 415 75.18 81.27 -72.03
C LEU A 415 76.31 82.27 -72.25
N ALA A 416 77.29 82.36 -71.34
CA ALA A 416 78.49 83.15 -71.58
C ALA A 416 79.40 82.49 -72.64
N GLU A 417 79.53 81.16 -72.64
CA GLU A 417 80.25 80.40 -73.67
C GLU A 417 79.55 80.53 -75.05
N GLU A 418 78.23 80.30 -75.14
CA GLU A 418 77.45 80.42 -76.38
C GLU A 418 77.48 81.83 -76.98
N ASN A 419 77.44 82.90 -76.16
CA ASN A 419 77.60 84.26 -76.67
C ASN A 419 78.98 84.46 -77.32
N VAL A 420 80.05 83.93 -76.72
CA VAL A 420 81.40 84.00 -77.29
C VAL A 420 81.51 83.19 -78.59
N GLU A 421 80.86 82.03 -78.69
CA GLU A 421 80.83 81.26 -79.94
C GLU A 421 80.05 81.98 -81.06
N LEU A 422 78.87 82.54 -80.76
CA LEU A 422 78.06 83.30 -81.72
C LEU A 422 78.75 84.58 -82.17
N GLU A 423 79.47 85.28 -81.28
CA GLU A 423 80.32 86.42 -81.64
C GLU A 423 81.40 86.01 -82.66
N LEU A 424 81.98 84.81 -82.54
CA LEU A 424 82.98 84.27 -83.46
C LEU A 424 82.38 83.77 -84.79
N GLU A 425 81.19 83.16 -84.78
CA GLU A 425 80.51 82.74 -86.01
C GLU A 425 80.06 83.93 -86.86
N LEU A 426 79.51 84.97 -86.22
CA LEU A 426 79.13 86.21 -86.89
C LEU A 426 80.33 86.85 -87.61
N GLN A 427 81.50 86.89 -86.95
CA GLN A 427 82.75 87.37 -87.54
C GLN A 427 83.16 86.56 -88.79
N ARG A 428 83.11 85.21 -88.72
CA ARG A 428 83.43 84.33 -89.86
C ARG A 428 82.48 84.51 -91.04
N SER A 429 81.20 84.78 -90.78
CA SER A 429 80.16 84.88 -91.83
C SER A 429 80.32 86.07 -92.79
N LEU A 430 81.16 87.05 -92.43
CA LEU A 430 81.32 88.32 -93.15
C LEU A 430 82.52 88.36 -94.12
N GLU A 431 83.29 87.26 -94.27
CA GLU A 431 84.44 87.21 -95.19
C GLU A 431 84.06 86.84 -96.64
N PRO A 432 84.49 87.63 -97.66
CA PRO A 432 84.16 87.39 -99.07
C PRO A 432 85.13 86.44 -99.82
N PRO A 433 84.72 85.86 -100.96
CA PRO A 433 85.50 84.84 -101.70
C PRO A 433 86.70 85.41 -102.51
N PRO A 434 87.69 84.57 -102.88
CA PRO A 434 89.03 85.02 -103.24
C PRO A 434 89.29 85.22 -104.75
N GLY A 435 90.12 86.22 -105.08
CA GLY A 435 90.71 86.42 -106.41
C GLY A 435 91.81 87.48 -106.40
N SER A 436 92.97 87.17 -106.97
CA SER A 436 94.15 88.07 -107.04
C SER A 436 94.15 88.95 -108.30
N PRO A 437 94.91 90.07 -108.38
CA PRO A 437 95.64 90.77 -107.32
C PRO A 437 95.41 92.30 -107.26
N GLY A 438 95.68 92.89 -106.09
CA GLY A 438 96.06 94.30 -105.97
C GLY A 438 94.92 95.33 -105.83
N GLU A 439 95.34 96.59 -105.76
CA GLU A 439 94.56 97.83 -105.63
C GLU A 439 93.78 97.99 -104.29
N ALA A 440 94.19 99.00 -103.52
CA ALA A 440 93.68 99.27 -102.18
C ALA A 440 92.50 100.28 -102.20
N PRO A 441 91.46 100.10 -101.36
CA PRO A 441 90.43 101.13 -101.17
C PRO A 441 90.31 101.64 -99.72
N LEU A 442 90.53 102.96 -99.58
CA LEU A 442 89.84 103.90 -98.69
C LEU A 442 89.84 103.65 -97.15
N ALA A 443 90.64 104.46 -96.46
CA ALA A 443 90.53 104.67 -95.02
C ALA A 443 89.24 105.44 -94.63
N GLY A 444 88.67 105.14 -93.46
CA GLY A 444 87.74 106.04 -92.76
C GLY A 444 86.47 105.39 -92.20
N ALA A 445 86.56 104.88 -90.97
CA ALA A 445 85.41 104.70 -90.07
C ALA A 445 85.84 105.06 -88.63
N ALA A 446 84.90 105.56 -87.82
CA ALA A 446 85.18 106.14 -86.51
C ALA A 446 85.30 105.09 -85.37
N PRO A 447 85.97 105.39 -84.24
CA PRO A 447 86.02 104.51 -83.06
C PRO A 447 84.64 104.27 -82.43
N SER A 448 84.54 103.19 -81.64
CA SER A 448 83.29 102.68 -81.06
C SER A 448 83.02 103.22 -79.66
N LEU A 449 81.74 103.51 -79.37
CA LEU A 449 81.24 103.94 -78.05
C LEU A 449 81.49 102.92 -76.92
N GLN A 450 81.70 101.64 -77.27
CA GLN A 450 81.80 100.56 -76.29
C GLN A 450 83.02 100.70 -75.36
N ASP A 451 84.11 101.31 -75.84
CA ASP A 451 85.33 101.48 -75.05
C ASP A 451 85.29 102.73 -74.16
N GLU A 452 84.61 103.81 -74.60
CA GLU A 452 84.35 104.98 -73.74
C GLU A 452 83.46 104.62 -72.52
N VAL A 453 82.45 103.78 -72.73
CA VAL A 453 81.59 103.27 -71.63
C VAL A 453 82.40 102.42 -70.67
N ARG A 454 83.29 101.54 -71.17
CA ARG A 454 84.17 100.71 -70.33
C ARG A 454 85.09 101.54 -69.44
N GLU A 455 85.69 102.64 -69.94
CA GLU A 455 86.49 103.53 -69.07
C GLU A 455 85.64 104.23 -68.00
N ALA A 456 84.42 104.67 -68.35
CA ALA A 456 83.52 105.32 -67.40
C ALA A 456 83.03 104.38 -66.27
N GLU A 457 82.73 103.12 -66.61
CA GLU A 457 82.33 102.09 -65.65
C GLU A 457 83.51 101.67 -64.75
N ALA A 458 84.70 101.49 -65.33
CA ALA A 458 85.93 101.24 -64.56
C ALA A 458 86.27 102.40 -63.60
N GLY A 459 85.90 103.64 -63.94
CA GLY A 459 85.96 104.79 -63.05
C GLY A 459 85.04 104.64 -61.83
N ARG A 460 83.78 104.26 -62.03
CA ARG A 460 82.78 104.10 -60.95
C ARG A 460 83.06 102.93 -60.00
N LEU A 461 83.56 101.81 -60.52
CA LEU A 461 83.92 100.67 -59.67
C LEU A 461 85.05 101.03 -58.68
N ARG A 462 86.10 101.72 -59.16
CA ARG A 462 87.23 102.16 -58.32
C ARG A 462 86.86 103.13 -57.20
N THR A 463 85.72 103.83 -57.30
CA THR A 463 85.15 104.61 -56.18
C THR A 463 84.41 103.72 -55.19
N LEU A 464 83.52 102.83 -55.67
CA LEU A 464 82.74 101.93 -54.81
C LEU A 464 83.62 100.94 -54.02
N GLU A 465 84.74 100.48 -54.59
CA GLU A 465 85.69 99.60 -53.88
C GLU A 465 86.31 100.28 -52.65
N ARG A 466 86.61 101.59 -52.72
CA ARG A 466 87.19 102.34 -51.60
C ARG A 466 86.17 102.51 -50.48
N GLU A 467 84.96 102.92 -50.81
CA GLU A 467 83.84 103.02 -49.87
C GLU A 467 83.55 101.65 -49.21
N ASN A 468 83.62 100.54 -49.95
CA ASN A 468 83.43 99.20 -49.40
C ASN A 468 84.57 98.77 -48.46
N GLN A 469 85.82 99.17 -48.73
CA GLN A 469 86.96 98.93 -47.84
C GLN A 469 86.82 99.71 -46.53
N GLU A 470 86.37 100.97 -46.57
CA GLU A 470 86.10 101.78 -45.38
C GLU A 470 84.95 101.20 -44.53
N LEU A 471 83.84 100.79 -45.16
CA LEU A 471 82.71 100.14 -44.49
C LEU A 471 83.09 98.79 -43.83
N ARG A 472 83.98 98.01 -44.45
CA ARG A 472 84.51 96.76 -43.85
C ARG A 472 85.39 97.05 -42.64
N GLY A 473 86.21 98.11 -42.69
CA GLY A 473 86.99 98.57 -41.53
C GLY A 473 86.10 98.92 -40.34
N LEU A 474 84.97 99.60 -40.58
CA LEU A 474 83.99 99.92 -39.53
C LEU A 474 83.30 98.68 -38.94
N LEU A 475 82.89 97.71 -39.77
CA LEU A 475 82.27 96.47 -39.30
C LEU A 475 83.22 95.63 -38.44
N GLN A 476 84.50 95.57 -38.78
CA GLN A 476 85.50 94.80 -38.02
C GLN A 476 85.72 95.37 -36.60
N VAL A 477 85.52 96.69 -36.40
CA VAL A 477 85.54 97.32 -35.07
C VAL A 477 84.30 96.92 -34.25
N LEU A 478 83.12 96.87 -34.88
CA LEU A 478 81.87 96.51 -34.19
C LEU A 478 81.84 95.03 -33.73
N GLN A 479 82.44 94.12 -34.50
CA GLN A 479 82.45 92.69 -34.17
C GLN A 479 83.45 92.31 -33.06
N GLY A 480 84.27 93.27 -32.58
CA GLY A 480 85.34 93.04 -31.62
C GLY A 480 84.97 93.15 -30.13
N GLN A 481 83.70 93.34 -29.76
CA GLN A 481 83.29 93.49 -28.35
C GLN A 481 82.40 92.34 -27.85
N PRO A 482 82.70 91.70 -26.70
CA PRO A 482 81.99 90.52 -26.21
C PRO A 482 80.72 90.89 -25.42
N GLY A 483 79.55 90.73 -26.02
CA GLY A 483 78.25 90.86 -25.36
C GLY A 483 77.72 89.52 -24.82
N GLY A 484 77.56 89.39 -23.50
CA GLY A 484 76.99 88.19 -22.86
C GLY A 484 75.69 88.46 -22.12
N GLN A 485 74.64 87.70 -22.45
CA GLN A 485 73.36 87.45 -21.73
C GLN A 485 72.68 86.26 -22.46
N HIS A 486 72.07 85.24 -21.81
CA HIS A 486 70.80 85.20 -21.06
C HIS A 486 69.55 85.55 -21.92
N PRO A 487 68.31 85.04 -21.63
CA PRO A 487 67.83 84.40 -20.38
C PRO A 487 67.26 82.94 -20.50
N LEU A 488 67.41 82.03 -19.50
CA LEU A 488 66.54 81.71 -18.32
C LEU A 488 65.28 80.82 -18.66
N LEU A 489 64.67 79.93 -17.83
CA LEU A 489 64.81 79.29 -16.48
C LEU A 489 63.73 78.15 -16.40
N GLU A 490 63.67 77.14 -15.50
CA GLU A 490 64.59 76.46 -14.55
C GLU A 490 64.03 75.02 -14.25
N ALA A 491 64.67 74.24 -13.37
CA ALA A 491 64.27 72.89 -12.90
C ALA A 491 63.52 73.00 -11.52
N PRO A 492 63.61 72.12 -10.47
CA PRO A 492 64.25 70.79 -10.29
C PRO A 492 63.53 69.71 -9.39
N ARG A 493 64.01 68.45 -9.45
CA ARG A 493 64.23 67.45 -8.34
C ARG A 493 63.05 66.72 -7.63
N GLU A 494 63.12 65.39 -7.35
CA GLU A 494 63.97 64.57 -6.42
C GLU A 494 63.60 64.89 -4.92
N ASP A 495 63.28 64.01 -3.93
CA ASP A 495 63.60 62.60 -3.60
C ASP A 495 62.55 61.89 -2.63
N PRO A 496 62.83 61.19 -1.47
CA PRO A 496 62.93 59.70 -1.39
C PRO A 496 62.30 58.91 -0.20
N VAL A 497 62.26 57.57 -0.32
CA VAL A 497 62.61 56.43 0.61
C VAL A 497 62.32 56.45 2.14
N LEU A 498 61.81 55.32 2.66
CA LEU A 498 61.86 54.81 4.07
C LEU A 498 62.71 53.53 4.17
N PRO A 499 63.38 53.21 5.32
CA PRO A 499 63.17 51.88 5.99
C PRO A 499 63.49 51.83 7.53
N VAL A 500 63.57 50.61 8.11
CA VAL A 500 64.16 50.17 9.44
C VAL A 500 63.24 50.28 10.68
N LEU A 501 63.19 49.37 11.69
CA LEU A 501 63.42 47.90 11.86
C LEU A 501 63.01 47.48 13.33
N GLU A 502 62.86 46.18 13.59
CA GLU A 502 63.00 45.48 14.90
C GLU A 502 61.85 45.46 15.94
N GLU A 503 62.07 44.81 17.10
CA GLU A 503 61.07 43.98 17.82
C GLU A 503 60.50 44.51 19.16
N ALA A 504 59.29 44.02 19.51
CA ALA A 504 58.76 43.75 20.87
C ALA A 504 58.52 44.94 21.85
N PRO A 505 57.81 44.74 23.01
CA PRO A 505 56.76 43.75 23.34
C PRO A 505 55.50 44.37 24.05
N GLN A 506 54.59 43.49 24.51
CA GLN A 506 53.55 43.68 25.56
C GLN A 506 52.10 44.12 25.18
N THR A 507 51.20 43.83 26.13
CA THR A 507 49.74 44.06 26.28
C THR A 507 49.35 45.57 26.31
N PRO A 508 48.07 46.00 26.19
CA PRO A 508 46.85 45.31 26.66
C PRO A 508 45.52 45.54 25.87
N VAL A 509 44.40 45.14 26.49
CA VAL A 509 43.01 45.45 26.10
C VAL A 509 42.60 46.89 26.48
N ALA A 510 41.77 47.52 25.68
CA ALA A 510 40.98 48.72 26.04
C ALA A 510 39.69 48.81 25.17
N SER A 511 38.59 49.48 25.54
CA SER A 511 37.92 49.63 26.85
C SER A 511 36.62 50.47 26.68
N HIS A 512 35.43 49.89 26.95
CA HIS A 512 34.16 50.64 27.16
C HIS A 512 33.67 51.45 25.91
N HIS A 513 32.51 52.13 25.85
CA HIS A 513 31.63 52.72 26.88
C HIS A 513 30.12 52.59 26.58
N SER A 514 29.29 52.68 27.62
CA SER A 514 27.85 53.00 27.56
C SER A 514 27.63 54.54 27.60
N PRO A 515 26.39 55.10 27.52
CA PRO A 515 25.57 55.22 28.75
C PRO A 515 24.03 55.44 28.61
N GLN A 516 23.30 55.31 29.75
CA GLN A 516 22.00 55.98 30.11
C GLN A 516 20.75 55.74 29.20
N GLY A 517 19.48 55.93 29.62
CA GLY A 517 18.85 56.30 30.90
C GLY A 517 17.40 56.83 30.67
N LEU A 518 16.45 56.92 31.62
CA LEU A 518 16.30 56.47 33.02
C LEU A 518 14.79 56.55 33.44
N VAL A 519 14.29 55.62 34.27
CA VAL A 519 13.21 55.78 35.29
C VAL A 519 11.79 56.22 34.83
N GLN A 520 10.76 55.36 34.95
CA GLN A 520 9.80 55.26 36.08
C GLN A 520 8.78 54.10 35.85
N LYS A 521 8.03 53.50 36.80
CA LYS A 521 8.16 53.28 38.27
C LYS A 521 6.92 52.53 38.82
N ALA A 522 7.13 51.41 39.53
CA ALA A 522 6.11 50.63 40.29
C ALA A 522 5.01 49.93 39.43
N ARG A 523 4.32 48.87 39.88
CA ARG A 523 4.24 48.24 41.22
C ARG A 523 3.83 46.75 41.13
N ASP A 524 4.26 45.93 42.09
CA ASP A 524 3.75 44.60 42.54
C ASP A 524 3.47 43.46 41.52
N GLY A 525 4.01 42.26 41.80
CA GLY A 525 3.54 40.98 41.23
C GLY A 525 4.50 40.25 40.28
N GLY A 526 5.25 39.26 40.80
CA GLY A 526 5.88 38.19 40.01
C GLY A 526 5.22 36.83 40.31
N PRO A 527 5.84 35.68 39.98
CA PRO A 527 7.11 35.48 39.28
C PRO A 527 6.99 34.61 38.01
N GLN A 528 8.09 34.49 37.25
CA GLN A 528 8.29 33.43 36.25
C GLN A 528 9.71 32.85 36.35
N ALA A 529 9.93 31.73 35.65
CA ALA A 529 11.19 30.99 35.53
C ALA A 529 12.41 31.93 35.35
N LEU A 530 13.50 31.75 36.10
CA LEU A 530 14.50 30.69 35.87
C LEU A 530 14.96 30.65 34.40
N ASP A 531 16.13 31.22 34.14
CA ASP A 531 16.97 30.73 33.06
C ASP A 531 18.46 30.73 33.49
N LEU A 532 19.23 29.91 32.77
CA LEU A 532 20.55 29.35 33.04
C LEU A 532 21.63 30.24 33.66
N ALA A 533 22.40 29.62 34.56
CA ALA A 533 23.84 29.84 34.68
C ALA A 533 24.57 28.51 34.96
N PRO A 534 25.58 28.17 34.15
CA PRO A 534 26.84 27.62 34.68
C PRO A 534 28.01 28.54 34.23
N PRO A 535 29.11 28.63 35.00
CA PRO A 535 30.15 27.60 34.84
C PRO A 535 30.97 27.28 36.11
N ALA A 536 31.50 26.06 36.16
CA ALA A 536 32.92 25.78 36.42
C ALA A 536 33.19 24.28 36.13
N LEU A 537 34.38 23.96 35.62
CA LEU A 537 34.86 22.57 35.61
C LEU A 537 35.36 22.21 37.00
N ASP A 538 35.46 20.91 37.27
CA ASP A 538 36.69 20.42 37.88
C ASP A 538 37.19 19.16 37.15
N SER A 539 38.46 18.83 37.36
CA SER A 539 39.25 17.98 36.46
C SER A 539 39.49 16.56 36.97
N VAL A 540 39.81 15.63 36.05
CA VAL A 540 41.06 14.81 36.04
C VAL A 540 41.01 13.82 34.86
N LEU A 541 42.09 13.79 34.07
CA LEU A 541 42.45 12.69 33.16
C LEU A 541 43.98 12.59 33.12
N GLU A 542 44.52 11.39 33.26
CA GLU A 542 45.97 11.12 33.13
C GLU A 542 46.31 10.41 31.80
N ALA A 543 47.47 10.80 31.27
CA ALA A 543 48.44 9.97 30.54
C ALA A 543 48.03 9.18 29.26
N SER A 544 48.48 9.71 28.12
CA SER A 544 49.19 8.97 27.05
C SER A 544 48.36 8.05 26.09
N ALA A 545 48.81 7.69 24.88
CA ALA A 545 50.11 7.89 24.22
C ALA A 545 50.02 8.06 22.68
N GLU A 546 51.01 8.78 22.13
CA GLU A 546 51.72 8.56 20.85
C GLU A 546 51.02 8.52 19.46
N CYS A 547 51.76 9.06 18.47
CA CYS A 547 51.42 9.19 17.04
C CYS A 547 52.54 8.50 16.19
N PRO A 548 52.81 8.89 14.92
CA PRO A 548 52.09 8.62 13.67
C PRO A 548 52.98 7.90 12.61
N GLN A 549 52.49 7.67 11.38
CA GLN A 549 53.32 7.82 10.15
C GLN A 549 52.50 7.92 8.83
N ALA A 550 53.14 8.46 7.78
CA ALA A 550 52.66 8.67 6.40
C ALA A 550 53.62 7.94 5.40
N PRO A 551 53.87 8.28 4.10
CA PRO A 551 53.48 9.41 3.21
C PRO A 551 52.83 8.90 1.87
N ASP A 552 52.85 9.50 0.65
CA ASP A 552 53.53 10.67 0.04
C ASP A 552 52.86 11.18 -1.28
N SER A 553 53.24 12.39 -1.72
CA SER A 553 53.35 12.97 -3.10
C SER A 553 52.35 12.67 -4.24
N ASP A 554 51.53 13.69 -4.62
CA ASP A 554 51.52 14.52 -5.87
C ASP A 554 51.95 13.94 -7.27
N PRO A 555 51.56 14.53 -8.45
CA PRO A 555 50.97 15.88 -8.70
C PRO A 555 49.85 16.01 -9.80
N GLN A 556 49.43 17.27 -10.07
CA GLN A 556 49.30 17.92 -11.41
C GLN A 556 47.92 18.32 -12.02
N GLU A 557 47.75 19.64 -12.19
CA GLU A 557 47.07 20.43 -13.26
C GLU A 557 45.54 20.39 -13.58
N ALA A 558 44.90 21.54 -13.31
CA ALA A 558 44.35 22.49 -14.30
C ALA A 558 42.84 22.53 -14.68
N GLU A 559 42.51 23.69 -15.29
CA GLU A 559 41.30 24.12 -16.05
C GLU A 559 39.97 24.39 -15.30
N SER A 560 39.82 25.66 -14.91
CA SER A 560 38.53 26.38 -14.97
C SER A 560 38.18 26.70 -16.44
N PRO A 561 36.90 26.93 -16.84
CA PRO A 561 36.29 28.23 -16.52
C PRO A 561 34.77 28.25 -16.22
N LEU A 562 34.39 29.34 -15.56
CA LEU A 562 33.03 29.90 -15.44
C LEU A 562 32.50 30.41 -16.80
N GLN A 563 31.17 30.49 -17.00
CA GLN A 563 30.43 31.78 -16.99
C GLN A 563 28.96 31.69 -17.47
N ALA A 564 28.14 32.61 -16.93
CA ALA A 564 26.95 33.28 -17.50
C ALA A 564 25.79 32.42 -18.08
N ALA A 565 24.49 32.60 -17.75
CA ALA A 565 23.70 33.81 -17.46
C ALA A 565 23.53 34.75 -18.68
N ALA A 566 22.44 35.51 -18.86
CA ALA A 566 21.37 35.88 -17.92
C ALA A 566 20.05 36.28 -18.66
N MET A 567 19.13 36.90 -17.92
CA MET A 567 18.00 37.75 -18.35
C MET A 567 16.66 37.08 -18.77
N ASP A 568 15.95 36.58 -17.76
CA ASP A 568 14.73 37.20 -17.17
C ASP A 568 13.48 37.61 -18.03
N PRO A 569 12.28 37.75 -17.38
CA PRO A 569 11.02 37.38 -18.01
C PRO A 569 9.98 38.50 -18.14
N GLN A 570 8.82 38.19 -18.71
CA GLN A 570 7.54 38.74 -18.23
C GLN A 570 6.36 37.77 -18.44
N ALA A 571 5.21 38.11 -17.85
CA ALA A 571 4.14 37.16 -17.53
C ALA A 571 3.02 37.05 -18.59
N SER A 572 2.19 36.03 -18.41
CA SER A 572 0.91 35.77 -19.07
C SER A 572 -0.10 36.93 -18.99
N ASP A 573 -1.03 37.02 -19.96
CA ASP A 573 -2.43 37.29 -19.59
C ASP A 573 -3.50 36.99 -20.69
N TRP A 574 -4.74 36.77 -20.22
CA TRP A 574 -6.06 36.72 -20.90
C TRP A 574 -6.40 35.76 -22.08
N SER A 575 -7.49 35.02 -21.84
CA SER A 575 -8.55 34.66 -22.80
C SER A 575 -9.87 35.33 -22.28
N PRO A 576 -11.03 35.44 -23.00
CA PRO A 576 -11.67 34.34 -23.75
C PRO A 576 -12.57 34.72 -24.98
N GLN A 577 -13.20 33.68 -25.57
CA GLN A 577 -14.60 33.61 -26.06
C GLN A 577 -15.18 34.68 -27.03
N GLU A 578 -15.53 34.26 -28.27
CA GLU A 578 -16.89 34.43 -28.84
C GLU A 578 -17.15 33.50 -30.06
N SER A 579 -18.36 33.55 -30.64
CA SER A 579 -18.94 32.49 -31.50
C SER A 579 -19.38 32.93 -32.90
N GLY A 580 -19.30 32.03 -33.90
CA GLY A 580 -19.96 32.21 -35.20
C GLY A 580 -19.88 30.98 -36.12
N SER A 581 -20.98 30.64 -36.80
CA SER A 581 -21.05 29.58 -37.83
C SER A 581 -21.54 30.17 -39.17
N PRO A 582 -21.43 29.42 -40.28
CA PRO A 582 -22.68 28.94 -40.90
C PRO A 582 -22.60 27.55 -41.60
N VAL A 583 -23.63 26.71 -41.40
CA VAL A 583 -24.74 26.45 -42.37
C VAL A 583 -24.38 26.57 -43.88
N GLU A 584 -24.69 25.64 -44.80
CA GLU A 584 -25.38 24.32 -44.76
C GLU A 584 -25.21 23.56 -46.11
N THR A 585 -25.44 22.23 -46.13
CA THR A 585 -25.87 21.40 -47.31
C THR A 585 -24.92 21.26 -48.53
N GLN A 586 -24.98 20.23 -49.40
CA GLN A 586 -25.91 19.08 -49.53
C GLN A 586 -25.24 17.83 -50.17
N GLU A 587 -25.89 16.66 -49.98
CA GLU A 587 -25.93 15.46 -50.85
C GLU A 587 -24.71 14.55 -51.13
N SER A 588 -24.75 13.40 -50.45
CA SER A 588 -24.23 12.07 -50.87
C SER A 588 -25.01 11.51 -52.10
N PRO A 589 -24.55 10.43 -52.76
CA PRO A 589 -24.94 9.08 -52.29
C PRO A 589 -23.95 7.90 -52.55
N GLU A 590 -24.06 6.89 -51.67
CA GLU A 590 -24.22 5.42 -51.91
C GLU A 590 -23.83 4.75 -53.27
N LYS A 591 -23.40 3.48 -53.39
CA LYS A 591 -23.26 2.32 -52.44
C LYS A 591 -22.48 1.15 -53.09
N ALA A 592 -21.78 0.34 -52.28
CA ALA A 592 -21.47 -1.12 -52.45
C ALA A 592 -20.73 -1.64 -53.72
N GLY A 593 -20.04 -2.80 -53.74
CA GLY A 593 -19.69 -3.77 -52.68
C GLY A 593 -19.59 -5.24 -53.20
N ARG A 594 -19.07 -6.18 -52.37
CA ARG A 594 -18.90 -7.66 -52.60
C ARG A 594 -17.66 -8.09 -53.43
N ARG A 595 -17.08 -9.31 -53.32
CA ARG A 595 -16.84 -10.33 -52.23
C ARG A 595 -16.13 -11.57 -52.84
N SER A 596 -15.82 -12.61 -52.04
CA SER A 596 -15.39 -13.98 -52.45
C SER A 596 -13.94 -14.13 -53.03
N SER A 597 -13.20 -15.25 -52.87
CA SER A 597 -13.32 -16.43 -51.99
C SER A 597 -12.07 -17.36 -52.01
N LEU A 598 -11.82 -18.07 -50.88
CA LEU A 598 -11.26 -19.45 -50.71
C LEU A 598 -9.81 -19.90 -51.12
N GLN A 599 -9.07 -20.34 -50.09
CA GLN A 599 -8.34 -21.64 -49.88
C GLN A 599 -7.02 -22.07 -50.59
N ILE A 600 -6.02 -22.34 -49.72
CA ILE A 600 -4.99 -23.44 -49.63
C ILE A 600 -4.67 -24.34 -50.85
N PRO A 601 -3.37 -24.65 -51.08
CA PRO A 601 -2.88 -26.03 -50.82
C PRO A 601 -1.53 -26.08 -50.05
N ALA A 602 -1.01 -27.28 -49.72
CA ALA A 602 0.00 -27.47 -48.68
C ALA A 602 1.32 -28.17 -49.13
N SER A 603 2.36 -27.96 -48.30
CA SER A 603 3.60 -28.76 -48.14
C SER A 603 4.72 -28.69 -49.19
N VAL A 604 5.95 -28.35 -48.74
CA VAL A 604 7.21 -29.13 -48.85
C VAL A 604 8.32 -28.44 -48.02
N ALA A 605 9.27 -29.21 -47.45
CA ALA A 605 10.38 -28.78 -46.56
C ALA A 605 11.73 -28.70 -47.35
N PRO A 606 12.99 -28.84 -46.82
CA PRO A 606 13.57 -29.14 -45.48
C PRO A 606 14.59 -28.00 -45.06
N PRO A 607 15.84 -28.14 -44.53
CA PRO A 607 16.59 -29.25 -43.88
C PRO A 607 17.55 -28.92 -42.68
N GLN A 608 18.06 -29.97 -41.99
CA GLN A 608 19.24 -30.05 -41.07
C GLN A 608 19.14 -29.39 -39.67
N GLY A 609 19.78 -29.89 -38.58
CA GLY A 609 20.80 -30.94 -38.41
C GLY A 609 20.68 -31.77 -37.09
N PRO A 610 21.65 -32.65 -36.71
CA PRO A 610 21.28 -34.05 -36.36
C PRO A 610 21.85 -34.72 -35.08
N GLY A 611 21.15 -35.79 -34.62
CA GLY A 611 21.75 -37.05 -34.07
C GLY A 611 21.88 -37.21 -32.53
N THR A 612 21.86 -38.42 -31.93
CA THR A 612 21.62 -39.81 -32.42
C THR A 612 21.38 -40.84 -31.28
N LYS A 613 20.32 -41.70 -31.40
CA LYS A 613 20.19 -43.11 -30.89
C LYS A 613 20.21 -43.30 -29.34
N ILE A 614 19.85 -44.43 -28.69
CA ILE A 614 19.62 -45.86 -29.05
C ILE A 614 18.35 -46.45 -28.34
N GLN A 615 17.59 -47.26 -29.09
CA GLN A 615 16.70 -48.43 -28.79
C GLN A 615 16.15 -48.76 -27.37
N ALA A 616 14.90 -49.27 -27.35
CA ALA A 616 14.28 -50.05 -26.27
C ALA A 616 14.48 -51.59 -26.47
N PRO A 617 13.95 -52.48 -25.59
CA PRO A 617 12.57 -52.97 -25.81
C PRO A 617 11.74 -53.25 -24.53
N GLN A 618 10.49 -53.67 -24.75
CA GLN A 618 9.49 -54.11 -23.76
C GLN A 618 9.69 -55.59 -23.34
N LEU A 619 9.09 -56.03 -22.22
CA LEU A 619 8.01 -57.06 -22.17
C LEU A 619 7.82 -57.74 -20.79
N LEU A 620 6.56 -58.07 -20.47
CA LEU A 620 6.05 -58.85 -19.31
C LEU A 620 6.36 -58.26 -17.89
N GLY A 621 5.52 -58.47 -16.87
CA GLY A 621 4.18 -59.07 -16.84
C GLY A 621 3.91 -59.83 -15.52
N GLY A 622 2.69 -59.72 -14.97
CA GLY A 622 2.24 -60.50 -13.82
C GLY A 622 1.54 -59.69 -12.73
N GLU A 623 0.23 -59.90 -12.59
CA GLU A 623 -0.53 -59.59 -11.37
C GLU A 623 -0.41 -60.77 -10.40
N THR A 624 -0.29 -60.54 -9.08
CA THR A 624 -0.95 -61.36 -8.03
C THR A 624 -0.78 -60.75 -6.63
N GLU A 625 -1.74 -61.06 -5.76
CA GLU A 625 -1.83 -60.58 -4.37
C GLU A 625 -0.83 -61.32 -3.45
N GLY A 626 -0.34 -60.65 -2.39
CA GLY A 626 0.94 -61.06 -1.74
C GLY A 626 1.06 -61.09 -0.21
N ARG A 627 0.03 -60.69 0.57
CA ARG A 627 -0.05 -60.84 2.05
C ARG A 627 0.94 -59.99 2.89
N GLU A 628 0.55 -59.74 4.15
CA GLU A 628 1.23 -58.85 5.09
C GLU A 628 2.27 -59.54 6.00
N ALA A 629 3.04 -58.71 6.72
CA ALA A 629 3.58 -58.94 8.08
C ALA A 629 4.84 -59.85 8.23
N PRO A 630 5.55 -59.78 9.38
CA PRO A 630 5.99 -58.57 10.10
C PRO A 630 7.42 -58.72 10.70
N GLN A 631 7.80 -57.76 11.58
CA GLN A 631 8.90 -57.85 12.56
C GLN A 631 10.33 -57.83 11.96
N GLY A 632 11.37 -57.40 12.69
CA GLY A 632 11.39 -56.82 14.03
C GLY A 632 12.83 -56.54 14.49
N GLU A 633 12.99 -56.35 15.80
CA GLU A 633 14.27 -56.19 16.53
C GLU A 633 15.08 -54.89 16.25
N LEU A 634 15.87 -54.33 17.19
CA LEU A 634 15.70 -53.98 18.62
C LEU A 634 17.09 -53.57 19.17
N VAL A 635 17.24 -52.30 19.58
CA VAL A 635 18.20 -51.85 20.63
C VAL A 635 19.70 -52.00 20.20
N PRO A 636 20.74 -51.74 21.03
CA PRO A 636 21.50 -50.48 21.00
C PRO A 636 23.02 -50.61 20.77
N GLU A 637 23.76 -49.49 20.83
CA GLU A 637 24.83 -49.32 21.83
C GLU A 637 25.25 -47.85 22.04
N ALA A 638 26.02 -47.55 23.10
CA ALA A 638 26.33 -46.18 23.53
C ALA A 638 27.79 -45.97 24.00
N ARG A 639 28.34 -44.77 23.71
CA ARG A 639 29.56 -44.11 24.25
C ARG A 639 29.36 -42.59 24.01
N GLY A 640 29.67 -41.63 24.89
CA GLY A 640 30.50 -41.62 26.12
C GLY A 640 31.94 -41.22 25.81
N LEU A 641 32.60 -40.22 26.42
CA LEU A 641 32.28 -39.30 27.55
C LEU A 641 33.15 -38.03 27.49
N ARG A 642 32.64 -36.90 28.04
CA ARG A 642 33.32 -35.79 28.80
C ARG A 642 32.36 -34.58 28.81
N GLN A 643 31.83 -34.08 29.93
CA GLN A 643 32.46 -33.48 31.14
C GLN A 643 33.19 -32.15 30.89
N GLU A 644 32.50 -31.05 31.17
CA GLU A 644 32.86 -30.02 32.17
C GLU A 644 31.60 -29.20 32.53
N GLY A 645 31.68 -28.31 33.52
CA GLY A 645 30.59 -27.45 34.07
C GLY A 645 31.11 -26.74 35.34
N PRO A 646 30.26 -26.29 36.30
CA PRO A 646 28.85 -25.86 36.21
C PRO A 646 28.61 -24.47 36.86
N GLU A 647 27.60 -23.69 36.44
CA GLU A 647 27.18 -22.47 37.15
C GLU A 647 25.64 -22.36 37.31
N HIS A 648 25.18 -21.36 38.07
CA HIS A 648 23.93 -21.40 38.84
C HIS A 648 22.97 -20.22 38.60
N LYS A 649 21.66 -20.52 38.63
CA LYS A 649 20.51 -19.63 38.95
C LYS A 649 20.21 -18.50 37.92
N PRO A 650 19.05 -17.83 38.04
CA PRO A 650 17.71 -18.37 38.32
C PRO A 650 16.65 -17.89 37.31
N GLY A 651 15.51 -18.57 37.25
CA GLY A 651 14.27 -17.97 36.73
C GLY A 651 13.46 -17.33 37.88
N PRO A 652 12.84 -16.14 37.70
CA PRO A 652 11.86 -15.63 38.63
C PRO A 652 10.51 -16.35 38.42
N SER A 653 9.72 -16.45 39.49
CA SER A 653 8.30 -16.79 39.41
C SER A 653 7.57 -16.05 40.53
N GLU A 654 6.43 -15.47 40.19
CA GLU A 654 5.66 -14.58 41.06
C GLU A 654 4.92 -15.34 42.18
N PRO A 655 4.52 -14.67 43.27
CA PRO A 655 3.98 -15.34 44.44
C PRO A 655 2.51 -15.76 44.26
N SER A 656 2.19 -16.97 44.73
CA SER A 656 0.82 -17.33 45.12
C SER A 656 0.79 -17.65 46.61
N SER A 657 -0.05 -16.93 47.37
CA SER A 657 -0.15 -17.04 48.82
C SER A 657 -1.38 -17.83 49.25
N VAL A 658 -1.19 -19.03 49.81
CA VAL A 658 -2.25 -19.77 50.51
C VAL A 658 -1.70 -20.37 51.81
N GLN A 659 -2.33 -19.96 52.91
CA GLN A 659 -2.46 -20.60 54.24
C GLN A 659 -1.33 -21.52 54.76
N LEU A 660 -0.78 -21.15 55.93
CA LEU A 660 -0.26 -22.14 56.88
C LEU A 660 -1.42 -22.70 57.71
N GLU A 661 -1.56 -24.02 57.72
CA GLU A 661 -1.77 -24.76 58.97
C GLU A 661 -0.57 -25.70 59.20
N GLU A 662 -0.48 -26.26 60.40
CA GLU A 662 0.76 -26.83 60.94
C GLU A 662 0.96 -28.31 60.60
N GLN A 663 2.18 -28.73 60.27
CA GLN A 663 3.04 -29.69 61.04
C GLN A 663 4.11 -30.37 60.15
N GLU A 664 5.15 -30.94 60.82
CA GLU A 664 6.27 -31.75 60.28
C GLU A 664 7.15 -31.06 59.19
N GLY A 665 8.47 -30.88 59.30
CA GLY A 665 9.54 -31.60 60.00
C GLY A 665 10.51 -32.27 58.97
N PRO A 666 11.78 -32.62 59.26
CA PRO A 666 12.60 -32.33 60.43
C PRO A 666 14.07 -31.88 60.15
N ASN A 667 14.73 -31.31 61.17
CA ASN A 667 16.14 -31.44 61.57
C ASN A 667 17.27 -31.81 60.56
N GLN A 668 18.25 -30.89 60.43
CA GLN A 668 19.68 -31.20 60.63
C GLN A 668 20.15 -30.28 61.78
N CYS A 669 20.16 -30.66 63.06
CA CYS A 669 20.76 -31.81 63.76
C CYS A 669 22.30 -31.73 63.88
N LEU A 670 22.81 -32.18 65.04
CA LEU A 670 24.17 -32.03 65.62
C LEU A 670 24.40 -30.75 66.48
N ASP A 671 24.73 -30.84 67.77
CA ASP A 671 24.60 -32.00 68.67
C ASP A 671 24.67 -31.60 70.16
N LEU A 672 23.63 -31.90 70.96
CA LEU A 672 23.71 -32.41 72.35
C LEU A 672 22.33 -32.51 73.02
N ALA A 673 22.14 -33.55 73.84
CA ALA A 673 20.83 -33.97 74.32
C ALA A 673 20.47 -33.52 75.75
N THR A 674 19.24 -33.04 75.89
CA THR A 674 18.25 -33.46 76.91
C THR A 674 18.75 -33.71 78.35
N ARG A 675 18.72 -32.66 79.19
CA ARG A 675 18.31 -32.69 80.62
C ARG A 675 18.38 -31.30 81.27
N GLN A 676 17.21 -30.68 81.50
CA GLN A 676 16.93 -29.63 82.50
C GLN A 676 15.48 -29.12 82.28
N THR A 677 14.45 -29.88 82.66
CA THR A 677 13.80 -29.83 83.98
C THR A 677 14.74 -29.71 85.19
N GLU A 678 14.38 -28.83 86.14
CA GLU A 678 15.23 -28.32 87.24
C GLU A 678 16.20 -27.22 86.77
N ALA A 679 16.72 -26.40 87.70
CA ALA A 679 17.67 -25.28 87.44
C ALA A 679 17.18 -24.05 86.62
N ARG A 680 16.05 -23.45 87.02
CA ARG A 680 15.99 -21.96 87.17
C ARG A 680 15.89 -21.51 88.62
N GLU A 681 16.30 -22.40 89.52
CA GLU A 681 16.82 -22.04 90.83
C GLU A 681 18.27 -21.51 90.66
N HIS A 682 18.74 -20.71 91.62
CA HIS A 682 20.07 -20.08 91.61
C HIS A 682 20.36 -19.05 90.51
N ASP A 683 19.78 -17.85 90.66
CA ASP A 683 20.59 -16.63 90.62
C ASP A 683 20.34 -15.70 91.84
N GLN A 684 20.02 -16.35 92.97
CA GLN A 684 19.92 -15.72 94.30
C GLN A 684 20.68 -16.56 95.35
N ARG A 685 21.99 -16.78 95.13
CA ARG A 685 22.88 -17.18 96.23
C ARG A 685 24.34 -16.78 96.05
N LEU A 686 24.63 -15.51 96.37
CA LEU A 686 25.82 -15.17 97.16
C LEU A 686 25.47 -14.66 98.58
N GLU A 687 24.30 -15.05 99.09
CA GLU A 687 24.06 -15.08 100.54
C GLU A 687 24.65 -16.36 101.15
N GLY A 688 25.71 -16.20 101.95
CA GLY A 688 26.52 -17.32 102.44
C GLY A 688 26.86 -17.21 103.93
N THR A 689 25.86 -17.38 104.80
CA THR A 689 25.98 -17.40 106.29
C THR A 689 26.43 -16.08 106.94
N VAL A 690 26.02 -15.72 108.17
CA VAL A 690 25.85 -16.56 109.37
C VAL A 690 24.52 -16.32 110.12
N ARG A 691 23.69 -17.37 110.11
CA ARG A 691 22.90 -17.92 111.24
C ARG A 691 21.81 -17.05 111.92
N ASP A 692 20.58 -17.35 111.53
CA ASP A 692 19.32 -17.23 112.28
C ASP A 692 19.41 -17.89 113.70
N PRO A 693 18.61 -17.48 114.71
CA PRO A 693 17.28 -18.09 114.80
C PRO A 693 16.16 -17.18 115.37
N ALA A 694 14.93 -17.41 114.87
CA ALA A 694 13.65 -17.60 115.60
C ALA A 694 13.32 -16.69 116.82
N TRP A 695 12.09 -16.19 116.97
CA TRP A 695 10.86 -16.98 116.97
C TRP A 695 9.62 -16.21 116.49
N GLN A 696 8.62 -16.96 116.02
CA GLN A 696 7.27 -16.45 115.81
C GLN A 696 6.40 -16.54 117.09
N LYS A 697 5.44 -15.59 117.15
CA LYS A 697 4.19 -15.49 117.95
C LYS A 697 3.45 -16.85 118.11
N PRO A 698 2.50 -17.06 119.07
CA PRO A 698 1.42 -16.09 119.35
C PRO A 698 0.68 -16.03 120.72
N GLN A 699 0.08 -14.85 120.96
CA GLN A 699 -1.28 -14.52 121.48
C GLN A 699 -1.90 -15.10 122.79
N GLN A 700 -2.68 -14.20 123.43
CA GLN A 700 -3.90 -14.38 124.27
C GLN A 700 -3.82 -14.64 125.81
N LYS A 701 -4.15 -13.56 126.54
CA LYS A 701 -5.11 -13.45 127.68
C LYS A 701 -5.06 -14.43 128.89
N SER A 702 -4.55 -13.92 130.03
CA SER A 702 -5.25 -13.84 131.35
C SER A 702 -4.34 -13.07 132.33
N GLU A 703 -4.77 -12.02 133.03
CA GLU A 703 -5.38 -12.08 134.38
C GLU A 703 -4.65 -12.99 135.37
N GLY A 704 -4.15 -12.39 136.47
CA GLY A 704 -3.46 -13.08 137.56
C GLY A 704 -2.60 -12.12 138.38
N ALA A 705 -3.09 -11.65 139.52
CA ALA A 705 -2.31 -10.89 140.49
C ALA A 705 -1.66 -11.82 141.52
N LEU A 706 -0.49 -11.45 142.05
CA LEU A 706 -0.06 -11.85 143.40
C LEU A 706 1.05 -10.94 143.91
N GLU A 707 0.92 -10.52 145.17
CA GLU A 707 1.98 -9.85 145.94
C GLU A 707 2.97 -10.91 146.47
N VAL A 708 4.27 -10.62 146.45
CA VAL A 708 5.20 -11.19 147.44
C VAL A 708 6.08 -10.08 147.98
N GLN A 709 6.01 -9.90 149.29
CA GLN A 709 6.73 -8.89 150.04
C GLN A 709 8.15 -9.35 150.43
N ALA A 710 9.13 -8.51 150.12
CA ALA A 710 10.10 -7.96 151.07
C ALA A 710 11.18 -8.87 151.72
N TRP A 711 12.02 -8.18 152.51
CA TRP A 711 13.16 -8.63 153.32
C TRP A 711 14.41 -8.98 152.50
N GLU A 712 15.63 -8.75 152.98
CA GLU A 712 16.10 -8.40 154.34
C GLU A 712 16.93 -7.08 154.31
N GLY A 713 17.16 -6.34 155.40
CA GLY A 713 16.72 -6.44 156.79
C GLY A 713 17.36 -5.32 157.65
N PRO A 714 16.79 -4.92 158.81
CA PRO A 714 17.33 -3.83 159.64
C PRO A 714 18.22 -4.33 160.79
N ILE A 715 19.26 -3.55 161.15
CA ILE A 715 19.98 -3.68 162.43
C ILE A 715 20.11 -2.26 163.05
N PRO A 716 19.83 -2.07 164.35
CA PRO A 716 19.76 -0.75 164.99
C PRO A 716 21.04 -0.38 165.74
N GLY A 717 21.14 0.88 166.20
CA GLY A 717 22.05 1.24 167.29
C GLY A 717 22.64 2.65 167.20
N GLU A 718 22.08 3.55 168.00
CA GLU A 718 22.78 4.55 168.82
C GLU A 718 24.04 5.28 168.29
N SER A 719 23.91 6.61 168.24
CA SER A 719 24.88 7.55 168.86
C SER A 719 26.37 7.45 168.48
N LEU A 720 26.83 8.39 167.66
CA LEU A 720 27.70 9.51 168.11
C LEU A 720 27.94 10.53 166.99
N ALA A 721 28.40 11.74 167.34
CA ALA A 721 28.42 12.89 166.44
C ALA A 721 29.81 13.17 165.82
N SER A 722 29.94 12.92 164.51
CA SER A 722 30.93 13.58 163.63
C SER A 722 30.47 13.73 162.17
N GLY A 723 29.20 13.44 161.87
CA GLY A 723 28.66 13.37 160.50
C GLY A 723 28.15 14.69 159.95
N VAL A 724 29.05 15.64 159.65
CA VAL A 724 28.72 16.86 158.88
C VAL A 724 29.63 16.98 157.66
N ALA A 725 30.92 17.25 157.86
CA ALA A 725 31.87 17.52 156.76
C ALA A 725 31.94 16.39 155.71
N GLU A 726 32.01 15.12 156.14
CA GLU A 726 32.02 13.97 155.21
C GLU A 726 30.67 13.75 154.51
N GLN A 727 29.55 14.04 155.19
CA GLN A 727 28.22 13.91 154.59
C GLN A 727 27.92 15.08 153.64
N GLU A 728 28.49 16.27 153.88
CA GLU A 728 28.43 17.40 152.96
C GLU A 728 29.36 17.19 151.76
N ALA A 729 30.58 16.70 151.95
CA ALA A 729 31.47 16.29 150.86
C ALA A 729 30.82 15.23 149.97
N LEU A 730 30.23 14.17 150.55
CA LEU A 730 29.50 13.15 149.79
C LEU A 730 28.23 13.70 149.11
N ARG A 731 27.55 14.71 149.69
CA ARG A 731 26.43 15.40 149.02
C ARG A 731 26.91 16.27 147.86
N GLU A 732 28.06 16.93 147.99
CA GLU A 732 28.67 17.69 146.90
C GLU A 732 29.21 16.78 145.80
N GLU A 733 29.83 15.65 146.13
CA GLU A 733 30.23 14.63 145.15
C GLU A 733 29.00 14.04 144.44
N VAL A 734 27.93 13.69 145.18
CA VAL A 734 26.67 13.25 144.56
C VAL A 734 26.03 14.35 143.72
N ALA A 735 26.13 15.63 144.11
CA ALA A 735 25.65 16.75 143.29
C ALA A 735 26.53 17.00 142.04
N GLN A 736 27.84 16.80 142.13
CA GLN A 736 28.76 16.85 141.00
C GLN A 736 28.56 15.66 140.06
N LEU A 737 28.33 14.46 140.58
CA LEU A 737 28.01 13.26 139.80
C LEU A 737 26.63 13.37 139.15
N ARG A 738 25.64 13.96 139.82
CA ARG A 738 24.35 14.32 139.21
C ARG A 738 24.53 15.33 138.08
N ARG A 739 25.22 16.45 138.31
CA ARG A 739 25.52 17.43 137.24
C ARG A 739 26.31 16.83 136.08
N LYS A 740 27.21 15.86 136.33
CA LYS A 740 27.92 15.10 135.28
C LYS A 740 26.99 14.14 134.54
N ALA A 741 26.08 13.46 135.23
CA ALA A 741 25.08 12.58 134.62
C ALA A 741 24.00 13.36 133.84
N GLU A 742 23.62 14.54 134.33
CA GLU A 742 22.77 15.52 133.66
C GLU A 742 23.46 16.04 132.39
N ALA A 743 24.72 16.50 132.48
CA ALA A 743 25.48 16.97 131.32
C ALA A 743 25.77 15.85 130.28
N LEU A 744 26.04 14.62 130.73
CA LEU A 744 26.14 13.45 129.84
C LEU A 744 24.78 13.05 129.27
N GLY A 745 23.68 13.30 129.98
CA GLY A 745 22.31 13.15 129.50
C GLY A 745 21.99 14.16 128.40
N ASP A 746 22.27 15.44 128.64
CA ASP A 746 22.17 16.52 127.65
C ASP A 746 23.04 16.25 126.41
N GLU A 747 24.25 15.71 126.60
CA GLU A 747 25.14 15.33 125.50
C GLU A 747 24.61 14.11 124.73
N LEU A 748 24.05 13.11 125.41
CA LEU A 748 23.39 11.96 124.76
C LEU A 748 22.09 12.37 124.05
N GLU A 749 21.30 13.29 124.61
CA GLU A 749 20.14 13.87 123.91
C GLU A 749 20.58 14.71 122.70
N ALA A 750 21.67 15.47 122.81
CA ALA A 750 22.22 16.22 121.70
C ALA A 750 22.84 15.31 120.62
N GLN A 751 23.33 14.12 120.98
CA GLN A 751 23.74 13.08 120.03
C GLN A 751 22.51 12.39 119.40
N ALA A 752 21.48 12.06 120.18
CA ALA A 752 20.23 11.49 119.67
C ALA A 752 19.56 12.43 118.66
N ARG A 753 19.40 13.72 118.99
CA ARG A 753 18.86 14.74 118.06
C ARG A 753 19.71 14.94 116.79
N LYS A 754 21.03 14.71 116.86
CA LYS A 754 21.91 14.70 115.67
C LYS A 754 21.69 13.45 114.82
N LEU A 755 21.52 12.28 115.44
CA LEU A 755 21.19 11.03 114.74
C LEU A 755 19.81 11.12 114.10
N GLU A 756 18.78 11.62 114.81
CA GLU A 756 17.45 11.89 114.26
C GLU A 756 17.51 12.87 113.07
N ALA A 757 18.31 13.94 113.16
CA ALA A 757 18.53 14.84 112.04
C ALA A 757 19.17 14.11 110.84
N GLN A 758 20.24 13.35 111.08
CA GLN A 758 20.92 12.54 110.06
C GLN A 758 20.01 11.47 109.43
N ASP A 759 19.13 10.84 110.22
CA ASP A 759 18.12 9.89 109.73
C ASP A 759 17.07 10.60 108.86
N THR A 760 16.65 11.82 109.21
CA THR A 760 15.75 12.60 108.33
C THR A 760 16.43 13.10 107.06
N GLU A 761 17.74 13.39 107.11
CA GLU A 761 18.54 13.74 105.93
C GLU A 761 18.78 12.52 105.03
N ALA A 762 19.10 11.36 105.61
CA ALA A 762 19.20 10.09 104.90
C ALA A 762 17.85 9.68 104.27
N ALA A 763 16.74 9.88 104.99
CA ALA A 763 15.40 9.65 104.45
C ALA A 763 15.08 10.58 103.26
N ARG A 764 15.47 11.86 103.32
CA ARG A 764 15.34 12.79 102.19
C ARG A 764 16.20 12.37 101.00
N LEU A 765 17.50 12.13 101.22
CA LEU A 765 18.43 11.69 100.17
C LEU A 765 18.02 10.36 99.54
N SER A 766 17.52 9.40 100.33
CA SER A 766 16.98 8.14 99.78
C SER A 766 15.71 8.33 98.95
N LYS A 767 14.87 9.31 99.30
CA LYS A 767 13.68 9.67 98.54
C LYS A 767 14.06 10.37 97.23
N GLU A 768 14.99 11.32 97.29
CA GLU A 768 15.53 12.03 96.12
C GLU A 768 16.23 11.06 95.16
N LEU A 769 17.05 10.14 95.67
CA LEU A 769 17.68 9.06 94.89
C LEU A 769 16.65 8.07 94.32
N ALA A 770 15.56 7.78 95.04
CA ALA A 770 14.44 7.00 94.52
C ALA A 770 13.59 7.76 93.48
N GLN A 771 13.60 9.10 93.49
CA GLN A 771 12.99 9.93 92.45
C GLN A 771 13.91 10.02 91.21
N ALA A 772 15.21 10.20 91.40
CA ALA A 772 16.20 10.16 90.32
C ALA A 772 16.15 8.83 89.55
N ARG A 773 16.18 7.69 90.25
CA ARG A 773 16.06 6.36 89.63
C ARG A 773 14.73 6.12 88.90
N ARG A 774 13.66 6.84 89.24
CA ARG A 774 12.39 6.79 88.50
C ARG A 774 12.48 7.61 87.22
N ALA A 775 13.01 8.83 87.30
CA ALA A 775 13.25 9.67 86.12
C ALA A 775 14.25 9.01 85.14
N GLU A 776 15.28 8.33 85.64
CA GLU A 776 16.20 7.51 84.84
C GLU A 776 15.45 6.36 84.15
N ALA A 777 14.63 5.59 84.88
CA ALA A 777 13.85 4.49 84.32
C ALA A 777 12.74 4.95 83.36
N GLU A 778 12.19 6.14 83.55
CA GLU A 778 11.22 6.78 82.66
C GLU A 778 11.92 7.25 81.37
N ALA A 779 13.05 7.96 81.46
CA ALA A 779 13.87 8.35 80.32
C ALA A 779 14.41 7.15 79.52
N HIS A 780 14.78 6.06 80.19
CA HIS A 780 15.16 4.81 79.51
C HIS A 780 14.00 4.21 78.71
N ARG A 781 12.78 4.18 79.26
CA ARG A 781 11.59 3.70 78.53
C ARG A 781 11.20 4.62 77.37
N GLU A 782 11.37 5.93 77.52
CA GLU A 782 11.16 6.89 76.43
C GLU A 782 12.20 6.69 75.32
N ALA A 783 13.47 6.44 75.66
CA ALA A 783 14.51 6.13 74.68
C ALA A 783 14.29 4.77 73.99
N GLU A 784 13.83 3.74 74.72
CA GLU A 784 13.42 2.46 74.15
C GLU A 784 12.23 2.63 73.20
N ALA A 785 11.20 3.37 73.59
CA ALA A 785 10.04 3.68 72.73
C ALA A 785 10.46 4.41 71.44
N GLN A 786 11.32 5.43 71.56
CA GLN A 786 11.87 6.16 70.40
C GLN A 786 12.74 5.25 69.50
N ALA A 787 13.46 4.28 70.07
CA ALA A 787 14.22 3.30 69.30
C ALA A 787 13.29 2.32 68.54
N TRP A 788 12.20 1.87 69.16
CA TRP A 788 11.16 1.07 68.51
C TRP A 788 10.42 1.83 67.40
N GLU A 789 10.12 3.12 67.61
CA GLU A 789 9.53 3.98 66.57
C GLU A 789 10.49 4.20 65.41
N GLN A 790 11.78 4.45 65.68
CA GLN A 790 12.80 4.56 64.63
C GLN A 790 13.02 3.24 63.87
N ALA A 791 12.95 2.08 64.54
CA ALA A 791 13.02 0.78 63.89
C ALA A 791 11.81 0.59 62.94
N ARG A 792 10.59 0.79 63.43
CA ARG A 792 9.36 0.72 62.62
C ARG A 792 9.39 1.67 61.43
N LEU A 793 9.91 2.89 61.60
CA LEU A 793 10.04 3.86 60.51
C LEU A 793 11.09 3.45 59.46
N ARG A 794 12.18 2.77 59.86
CA ARG A 794 13.15 2.19 58.90
C ARG A 794 12.52 1.02 58.15
N GLU A 795 11.84 0.10 58.84
CA GLU A 795 11.12 -1.02 58.23
C GLU A 795 10.06 -0.52 57.22
N ALA A 796 9.32 0.55 57.54
CA ALA A 796 8.36 1.16 56.64
C ALA A 796 9.01 1.84 55.41
N VAL A 797 10.19 2.47 55.57
CA VAL A 797 10.95 3.04 54.46
C VAL A 797 11.57 1.94 53.57
N GLU A 798 12.05 0.84 54.15
CA GLU A 798 12.52 -0.32 53.39
C GLU A 798 11.37 -1.02 52.64
N ALA A 799 10.19 -1.14 53.25
CA ALA A 799 9.01 -1.68 52.58
C ALA A 799 8.60 -0.80 51.39
N ALA A 800 8.47 0.52 51.59
CA ALA A 800 8.18 1.46 50.52
C ALA A 800 9.29 1.50 49.42
N GLY A 801 10.54 1.22 49.79
CA GLY A 801 11.64 1.02 48.83
C GLY A 801 11.43 -0.20 47.96
N ARG A 802 11.08 -1.35 48.54
CA ARG A 802 10.79 -2.60 47.82
C ARG A 802 9.55 -2.47 46.93
N GLU A 803 8.52 -1.75 47.37
CA GLU A 803 7.34 -1.39 46.56
C GLU A 803 7.69 -0.48 45.38
N LEU A 804 8.63 0.47 45.57
CA LEU A 804 9.13 1.30 44.47
C LEU A 804 9.96 0.48 43.46
N GLU A 805 10.76 -0.46 43.96
CA GLU A 805 11.56 -1.37 43.13
C GLU A 805 10.67 -2.30 42.31
N SER A 806 9.64 -2.94 42.90
CA SER A 806 8.69 -3.75 42.12
C SER A 806 7.93 -2.89 41.10
N ALA A 807 7.45 -1.71 41.48
CA ALA A 807 6.80 -0.77 40.56
C ALA A 807 7.73 -0.22 39.46
N SER A 808 9.06 -0.30 39.62
CA SER A 808 10.02 -0.01 38.55
C SER A 808 10.20 -1.20 37.60
N GLN A 809 10.28 -2.43 38.13
CA GLN A 809 10.37 -3.66 37.35
C GLN A 809 9.11 -3.89 36.51
N GLU A 810 7.91 -3.64 37.07
CA GLU A 810 6.64 -3.60 36.33
C GLU A 810 6.68 -2.61 35.16
N ARG A 811 7.25 -1.41 35.35
CA ARG A 811 7.35 -0.40 34.29
C ARG A 811 8.34 -0.80 33.21
N GLU A 812 9.46 -1.42 33.57
CA GLU A 812 10.43 -1.94 32.60
C GLU A 812 9.82 -3.09 31.78
N ALA A 813 9.17 -4.05 32.43
CA ALA A 813 8.42 -5.12 31.77
C ALA A 813 7.33 -4.58 30.83
N LEU A 814 6.58 -3.55 31.23
CA LEU A 814 5.59 -2.88 30.36
C LEU A 814 6.26 -2.16 29.17
N VAL A 815 7.43 -1.56 29.34
CA VAL A 815 8.20 -0.96 28.23
C VAL A 815 8.71 -2.04 27.27
N GLU A 816 9.18 -3.18 27.77
CA GLU A 816 9.60 -4.30 26.94
C GLU A 816 8.42 -4.96 26.19
N ALA A 817 7.27 -5.10 26.84
CA ALA A 817 6.04 -5.59 26.22
C ALA A 817 5.53 -4.63 25.12
N LEU A 818 5.56 -3.32 25.36
CA LEU A 818 5.26 -2.31 24.33
C LEU A 818 6.28 -2.34 23.18
N ALA A 819 7.55 -2.63 23.47
CA ALA A 819 8.57 -2.84 22.44
C ALA A 819 8.35 -4.16 21.66
N ALA A 820 7.85 -5.22 22.30
CA ALA A 820 7.48 -6.50 21.68
C ALA A 820 6.30 -6.34 20.72
N ALA A 821 5.18 -5.79 21.20
CA ALA A 821 4.03 -5.43 20.37
C ALA A 821 4.43 -4.46 19.23
N GLY A 822 5.39 -3.57 19.49
CA GLY A 822 6.00 -2.69 18.49
C GLY A 822 6.85 -3.40 17.43
N ARG A 823 7.42 -4.58 17.73
CA ARG A 823 8.11 -5.46 16.77
C ARG A 823 7.10 -6.28 15.97
N GLU A 824 6.14 -6.91 16.63
CA GLU A 824 5.06 -7.70 16.03
C GLU A 824 4.23 -6.85 15.07
N ARG A 825 3.81 -5.64 15.46
CA ARG A 825 3.11 -4.71 14.57
C ARG A 825 3.92 -4.43 13.30
N ARG A 826 5.25 -4.25 13.39
CA ARG A 826 6.12 -4.05 12.22
C ARG A 826 6.30 -5.32 11.40
N GLN A 827 6.08 -6.51 11.96
CA GLN A 827 6.00 -7.75 11.21
C GLN A 827 4.67 -7.82 10.44
N TRP A 828 3.53 -7.63 11.12
CA TRP A 828 2.21 -7.57 10.48
C TRP A 828 2.09 -6.46 9.42
N GLU A 829 2.76 -5.32 9.58
CA GLU A 829 2.82 -4.26 8.56
C GLU A 829 3.63 -4.67 7.30
N ARG A 830 4.62 -5.57 7.43
CA ARG A 830 5.39 -6.15 6.30
C ARG A 830 4.66 -7.32 5.66
N GLU A 831 4.01 -8.17 6.45
CA GLU A 831 3.22 -9.29 5.95
C GLU A 831 1.95 -8.78 5.27
N GLY A 832 1.28 -7.80 5.88
CA GLY A 832 0.16 -7.09 5.27
C GLY A 832 0.52 -6.24 4.05
N SER A 833 1.79 -5.90 3.80
CA SER A 833 2.22 -5.31 2.51
C SER A 833 2.59 -6.37 1.47
N ARG A 834 3.20 -7.49 1.89
CA ARG A 834 3.40 -8.68 1.04
C ARG A 834 2.07 -9.27 0.54
N LEU A 835 1.09 -9.43 1.41
CA LEU A 835 -0.24 -9.95 1.09
C LEU A 835 -1.01 -9.01 0.14
N ARG A 836 -0.87 -7.69 0.30
CA ARG A 836 -1.41 -6.71 -0.67
C ARG A 836 -0.76 -6.83 -2.04
N ALA A 837 0.57 -6.86 -2.11
CA ALA A 837 1.29 -7.08 -3.38
C ALA A 837 0.95 -8.44 -4.04
N GLN A 838 0.62 -9.47 -3.24
CA GLN A 838 0.12 -10.74 -3.75
C GLN A 838 -1.33 -10.66 -4.27
N SER A 839 -2.21 -9.89 -3.63
CA SER A 839 -3.57 -9.59 -4.13
C SER A 839 -3.51 -8.80 -5.43
N GLU A 840 -2.74 -7.71 -5.45
CA GLU A 840 -2.52 -6.85 -6.62
C GLU A 840 -2.00 -7.68 -7.81
N ALA A 841 -0.98 -8.52 -7.60
CA ALA A 841 -0.46 -9.43 -8.62
C ALA A 841 -1.41 -10.59 -9.00
N ALA A 842 -2.43 -10.91 -8.19
CA ALA A 842 -3.50 -11.85 -8.55
C ALA A 842 -4.60 -11.16 -9.35
N GLU A 843 -4.95 -9.93 -9.00
CA GLU A 843 -5.90 -9.08 -9.73
C GLU A 843 -5.37 -8.73 -11.13
N GLU A 844 -4.07 -8.41 -11.27
CA GLU A 844 -3.42 -8.23 -12.58
C GLU A 844 -3.54 -9.49 -13.46
N ARG A 845 -3.35 -10.69 -12.89
CA ARG A 845 -3.50 -11.97 -13.62
C ARG A 845 -4.96 -12.23 -14.01
N MET A 846 -5.91 -11.91 -13.14
CA MET A 846 -7.33 -12.00 -13.46
C MET A 846 -7.72 -11.02 -14.58
N GLN A 847 -7.22 -9.79 -14.56
CA GLN A 847 -7.43 -8.81 -15.62
C GLN A 847 -6.80 -9.24 -16.95
N ALA A 848 -5.61 -9.86 -16.92
CA ALA A 848 -4.99 -10.45 -18.10
C ALA A 848 -5.87 -11.56 -18.70
N LEU A 849 -6.29 -12.53 -17.89
CA LEU A 849 -7.18 -13.63 -18.30
C LEU A 849 -8.55 -13.13 -18.79
N GLU A 850 -9.10 -12.08 -18.18
CA GLU A 850 -10.30 -11.41 -18.71
C GLU A 850 -10.05 -10.76 -20.08
N SER A 851 -8.88 -10.16 -20.29
CA SER A 851 -8.54 -9.54 -21.58
C SER A 851 -8.33 -10.58 -22.69
N GLU A 852 -7.75 -11.73 -22.36
CA GLU A 852 -7.63 -12.90 -23.25
C GLU A 852 -9.02 -13.48 -23.55
N GLY A 853 -9.87 -13.64 -22.53
CA GLY A 853 -11.26 -14.07 -22.69
C GLY A 853 -12.08 -13.14 -23.59
N ARG A 854 -11.90 -11.82 -23.48
CA ARG A 854 -12.52 -10.83 -24.38
C ARG A 854 -11.98 -10.94 -25.81
N GLN A 855 -10.68 -11.14 -26.00
CA GLN A 855 -10.08 -11.38 -27.32
C GLN A 855 -10.66 -12.63 -27.98
N HIS A 856 -10.74 -13.76 -27.26
CA HIS A 856 -11.33 -15.00 -27.79
C HIS A 856 -12.82 -14.88 -28.10
N LEU A 857 -13.58 -14.07 -27.35
CA LEU A 857 -14.97 -13.74 -27.70
C LEU A 857 -15.05 -12.90 -28.98
N GLU A 858 -14.19 -11.90 -29.16
CA GLU A 858 -14.11 -11.14 -30.41
C GLU A 858 -13.69 -12.02 -31.61
N GLU A 859 -12.72 -12.92 -31.42
CA GLU A 859 -12.29 -13.89 -32.44
C GLU A 859 -13.45 -14.82 -32.83
N ALA A 860 -14.16 -15.37 -31.85
CA ALA A 860 -15.35 -16.20 -32.09
C ALA A 860 -16.48 -15.42 -32.80
N GLU A 861 -16.65 -14.14 -32.52
CA GLU A 861 -17.59 -13.28 -33.27
C GLU A 861 -17.12 -12.98 -34.69
N ARG A 862 -15.83 -12.73 -34.92
CA ARG A 862 -15.25 -12.56 -36.26
C ARG A 862 -15.46 -13.84 -37.08
N GLU A 863 -15.14 -15.01 -36.53
CA GLU A 863 -15.41 -16.30 -37.15
C GLU A 863 -16.89 -16.53 -37.47
N ARG A 864 -17.83 -16.13 -36.58
CA ARG A 864 -19.27 -16.24 -36.85
C ARG A 864 -19.68 -15.37 -38.04
N ARG A 865 -19.26 -14.10 -38.05
CA ARG A 865 -19.53 -13.15 -39.15
C ARG A 865 -18.92 -13.64 -40.48
N GLU A 866 -17.77 -14.32 -40.45
CA GLU A 866 -17.18 -14.97 -41.62
C GLU A 866 -17.93 -16.23 -42.08
N LYS A 867 -18.40 -17.07 -41.15
CA LYS A 867 -19.21 -18.26 -41.46
C LYS A 867 -20.56 -17.87 -42.06
N GLU A 868 -21.23 -16.88 -41.49
CA GLU A 868 -22.43 -16.23 -42.06
C GLU A 868 -22.14 -15.60 -43.43
N ALA A 869 -20.96 -14.99 -43.61
CA ALA A 869 -20.54 -14.45 -44.89
C ALA A 869 -20.41 -15.53 -45.96
N LEU A 870 -19.73 -16.64 -45.66
CA LEU A 870 -19.54 -17.76 -46.59
C LEU A 870 -20.86 -18.49 -46.89
N GLN A 871 -21.73 -18.69 -45.88
CA GLN A 871 -23.10 -19.21 -46.09
C GLN A 871 -23.88 -18.33 -47.07
N ALA A 872 -23.90 -17.02 -46.85
CA ALA A 872 -24.59 -16.10 -47.74
C ALA A 872 -23.94 -16.03 -49.15
N GLU A 873 -22.67 -16.41 -49.34
CA GLU A 873 -22.08 -16.58 -50.68
C GLU A 873 -22.52 -17.89 -51.33
N LEU A 874 -22.51 -18.99 -50.58
CA LEU A 874 -22.97 -20.31 -51.03
C LEU A 874 -24.44 -20.27 -51.48
N GLU A 875 -25.32 -19.61 -50.73
CA GLU A 875 -26.73 -19.39 -51.12
C GLU A 875 -26.85 -18.69 -52.49
N LYS A 876 -26.05 -17.64 -52.72
CA LYS A 876 -26.04 -16.89 -53.99
C LYS A 876 -25.49 -17.75 -55.13
N ALA A 877 -24.51 -18.61 -54.86
CA ALA A 877 -24.01 -19.58 -55.83
C ALA A 877 -25.06 -20.65 -56.17
N VAL A 878 -25.81 -21.15 -55.17
CA VAL A 878 -26.93 -22.09 -55.36
C VAL A 878 -28.08 -21.47 -56.15
N VAL A 879 -28.42 -20.20 -55.89
CA VAL A 879 -29.44 -19.47 -56.68
C VAL A 879 -28.98 -19.31 -58.13
N ARG A 880 -27.75 -18.85 -58.37
CA ARG A 880 -27.16 -18.80 -59.73
C ARG A 880 -27.13 -20.16 -60.42
N GLY A 881 -26.83 -21.23 -59.69
CA GLY A 881 -26.89 -22.61 -60.20
C GLY A 881 -28.30 -23.02 -60.66
N LYS A 882 -29.33 -22.65 -59.90
CA LYS A 882 -30.75 -22.86 -60.28
C LYS A 882 -31.14 -22.01 -61.49
N GLU A 883 -30.72 -20.75 -61.56
CA GLU A 883 -30.95 -19.87 -62.72
C GLU A 883 -30.30 -20.43 -64.00
N LEU A 884 -29.06 -20.90 -63.91
CA LEU A 884 -28.36 -21.55 -65.02
C LEU A 884 -29.01 -22.88 -65.42
N GLY A 885 -29.45 -23.69 -64.45
CA GLY A 885 -30.23 -24.90 -64.70
C GLY A 885 -31.51 -24.62 -65.48
N ALA A 886 -32.31 -23.66 -65.03
CA ALA A 886 -33.55 -23.25 -65.72
C ALA A 886 -33.28 -22.72 -67.15
N ARG A 887 -32.17 -22.00 -67.37
CA ARG A 887 -31.74 -21.59 -68.73
C ARG A 887 -31.33 -22.78 -69.59
N LEU A 888 -30.61 -23.75 -69.05
CA LEU A 888 -30.23 -24.97 -69.77
C LEU A 888 -31.47 -25.80 -70.16
N GLU A 889 -32.44 -25.96 -69.26
CA GLU A 889 -33.71 -26.61 -69.59
C GLU A 889 -34.50 -25.84 -70.66
N HIS A 890 -34.48 -24.49 -70.64
CA HIS A 890 -35.13 -23.68 -71.65
C HIS A 890 -34.49 -23.85 -73.02
N LEU A 891 -33.15 -23.77 -73.10
CA LEU A 891 -32.39 -24.01 -74.33
C LEU A 891 -32.56 -25.45 -74.84
N GLN A 892 -32.68 -26.43 -73.94
CA GLN A 892 -32.97 -27.81 -74.32
C GLN A 892 -34.35 -27.93 -74.96
N ARG A 893 -35.39 -27.31 -74.38
CA ARG A 893 -36.75 -27.27 -74.97
C ARG A 893 -36.76 -26.58 -76.34
N GLU A 894 -36.02 -25.49 -76.50
CA GLU A 894 -35.87 -24.80 -77.79
C GLU A 894 -35.16 -25.67 -78.84
N LEU A 895 -34.12 -26.42 -78.45
CA LEU A 895 -33.42 -27.36 -79.33
C LEU A 895 -34.30 -28.56 -79.71
N GLU A 896 -35.08 -29.10 -78.77
CA GLU A 896 -36.07 -30.15 -79.02
C GLU A 896 -37.18 -29.65 -79.97
N GLN A 897 -37.66 -28.43 -79.78
CA GLN A 897 -38.66 -27.80 -80.65
C GLN A 897 -38.11 -27.53 -82.06
N ALA A 898 -36.92 -26.95 -82.19
CA ALA A 898 -36.26 -26.74 -83.48
C ALA A 898 -35.95 -28.07 -84.21
N ALA A 899 -35.69 -29.16 -83.47
CA ALA A 899 -35.54 -30.50 -84.03
C ALA A 899 -36.86 -31.11 -84.53
N LEU A 900 -38.00 -30.77 -83.91
CA LEU A 900 -39.34 -31.13 -84.39
C LEU A 900 -39.71 -30.32 -85.64
N GLU A 901 -39.57 -28.99 -85.60
CA GLU A 901 -39.80 -28.09 -86.74
C GLU A 901 -38.97 -28.52 -87.96
N ARG A 902 -37.72 -28.94 -87.76
CA ARG A 902 -36.86 -29.48 -88.83
C ARG A 902 -37.33 -30.83 -89.37
N GLN A 903 -37.93 -31.70 -88.55
CA GLN A 903 -38.55 -32.94 -89.04
C GLN A 903 -39.83 -32.65 -89.83
N GLU A 904 -40.62 -31.67 -89.41
CA GLU A 904 -41.83 -31.25 -90.13
C GLU A 904 -41.47 -30.63 -91.49
N PHE A 905 -40.48 -29.73 -91.54
CA PHE A 905 -39.96 -29.18 -92.79
C PHE A 905 -39.43 -30.25 -93.75
N LEU A 906 -38.76 -31.30 -93.24
CA LEU A 906 -38.31 -32.43 -94.07
C LEU A 906 -39.49 -33.23 -94.63
N ARG A 907 -40.52 -33.53 -93.81
CA ARG A 907 -41.77 -34.16 -94.28
C ARG A 907 -42.51 -33.29 -95.31
N GLU A 908 -42.49 -31.97 -95.13
CA GLU A 908 -43.05 -31.05 -96.12
C GLU A 908 -42.27 -31.11 -97.43
N GLN A 909 -40.93 -31.08 -97.41
CA GLN A 909 -40.10 -31.26 -98.62
C GLN A 909 -40.35 -32.61 -99.29
N GLU A 910 -40.44 -33.71 -98.55
CA GLU A 910 -40.80 -35.02 -99.08
C GLU A 910 -42.18 -34.98 -99.77
N SER A 911 -43.18 -34.36 -99.13
CA SER A 911 -44.52 -34.20 -99.71
C SER A 911 -44.54 -33.29 -100.95
N GLN A 912 -43.69 -32.26 -100.99
CA GLN A 912 -43.53 -31.39 -102.15
C GLN A 912 -42.85 -32.15 -103.29
N HIS A 913 -41.78 -32.90 -103.01
CA HIS A 913 -41.08 -33.70 -104.01
C HIS A 913 -41.99 -34.79 -104.60
N GLN A 914 -42.81 -35.46 -103.77
CA GLN A 914 -43.84 -36.40 -104.25
C GLN A 914 -44.88 -35.71 -105.15
N ARG A 915 -45.28 -34.47 -104.85
CA ARG A 915 -46.16 -33.68 -105.73
C ARG A 915 -45.48 -33.32 -107.06
N TYR A 916 -44.20 -32.92 -107.03
CA TYR A 916 -43.44 -32.64 -108.25
C TYR A 916 -43.27 -33.90 -109.12
N GLN A 917 -42.84 -35.03 -108.55
CA GLN A 917 -42.79 -36.32 -109.26
C GLN A 917 -44.16 -36.71 -109.84
N GLY A 918 -45.25 -36.49 -109.10
CA GLY A 918 -46.62 -36.75 -109.56
C GLY A 918 -47.11 -35.79 -110.64
N LEU A 919 -46.50 -34.61 -110.81
CA LEU A 919 -46.74 -33.68 -111.91
C LEU A 919 -45.86 -34.02 -113.12
N GLU A 920 -44.59 -34.40 -112.89
CA GLU A 920 -43.67 -34.88 -113.92
C GLU A 920 -44.24 -36.12 -114.62
N GLN A 921 -44.68 -37.14 -113.87
CA GLN A 921 -45.32 -38.34 -114.42
C GLN A 921 -46.60 -38.04 -115.21
N ARG A 922 -47.38 -37.02 -114.80
CA ARG A 922 -48.56 -36.58 -115.56
C ARG A 922 -48.17 -35.89 -116.86
N LEU A 923 -47.17 -35.01 -116.81
CA LEU A 923 -46.66 -34.30 -117.98
C LEU A 923 -45.97 -35.25 -118.97
N GLU A 924 -45.27 -36.28 -118.48
CA GLU A 924 -44.77 -37.38 -119.30
C GLU A 924 -45.91 -38.19 -119.94
N ALA A 925 -46.96 -38.54 -119.20
CA ALA A 925 -48.12 -39.24 -119.74
C ALA A 925 -48.91 -38.40 -120.76
N GLU A 926 -49.06 -37.09 -120.52
CA GLU A 926 -49.67 -36.14 -121.46
C GLU A 926 -48.81 -35.97 -122.72
N LEU A 927 -47.48 -35.90 -122.59
CA LEU A 927 -46.56 -35.88 -123.73
C LEU A 927 -46.58 -37.19 -124.52
N GLN A 928 -46.69 -38.35 -123.86
CA GLN A 928 -46.84 -39.65 -124.50
C GLN A 928 -48.18 -39.75 -125.24
N ALA A 929 -49.29 -39.36 -124.62
CA ALA A 929 -50.60 -39.30 -125.28
C ALA A 929 -50.64 -38.29 -126.44
N ALA A 930 -49.93 -37.15 -126.31
CA ALA A 930 -49.72 -36.18 -127.38
C ALA A 930 -48.75 -36.68 -128.47
N ALA A 931 -47.94 -37.71 -128.20
CA ALA A 931 -47.11 -38.38 -129.19
C ALA A 931 -47.90 -39.45 -129.93
N THR A 932 -48.61 -40.35 -129.23
CA THR A 932 -49.43 -41.39 -129.87
C THR A 932 -50.53 -40.79 -130.74
N SER A 933 -51.24 -39.75 -130.27
CA SER A 933 -52.25 -39.06 -131.09
C SER A 933 -51.66 -38.31 -132.30
N LYS A 934 -50.39 -37.85 -132.23
CA LYS A 934 -49.67 -37.35 -133.41
C LYS A 934 -49.26 -38.47 -134.37
N GLU A 935 -48.87 -39.64 -133.86
CA GLU A 935 -48.55 -40.81 -134.68
C GLU A 935 -49.80 -41.37 -135.37
N GLU A 936 -50.95 -41.44 -134.67
CA GLU A 936 -52.27 -41.76 -135.22
C GLU A 936 -52.66 -40.76 -136.32
N ALA A 937 -52.56 -39.45 -136.06
CA ALA A 937 -52.83 -38.42 -137.07
C ALA A 937 -51.86 -38.47 -138.26
N LEU A 938 -50.59 -38.81 -138.04
CA LEU A 938 -49.61 -39.04 -139.11
C LEU A 938 -49.92 -40.31 -139.91
N MET A 939 -50.49 -41.35 -139.28
CA MET A 939 -50.96 -42.54 -139.99
C MET A 939 -52.23 -42.25 -140.79
N GLU A 940 -53.19 -41.46 -140.28
CA GLU A 940 -54.31 -40.96 -141.10
C GLU A 940 -53.84 -40.11 -142.29
N LEU A 941 -52.84 -39.26 -142.10
CA LEU A 941 -52.29 -38.44 -143.18
C LEU A 941 -51.54 -39.29 -144.22
N LYS A 942 -50.84 -40.36 -143.79
CA LYS A 942 -50.20 -41.32 -144.70
C LYS A 942 -51.22 -42.13 -145.50
N THR A 943 -52.32 -42.61 -144.89
CA THR A 943 -53.36 -43.35 -145.63
C THR A 943 -54.09 -42.43 -146.62
N ARG A 944 -54.39 -41.19 -146.24
CA ARG A 944 -54.91 -40.16 -147.17
C ARG A 944 -53.93 -39.83 -148.31
N ALA A 945 -52.62 -39.78 -148.04
CA ALA A 945 -51.61 -39.56 -149.07
C ALA A 945 -51.55 -40.70 -150.10
N LEU A 946 -51.55 -41.96 -149.63
CA LEU A 946 -51.56 -43.14 -150.51
C LEU A 946 -52.81 -43.21 -151.38
N GLN A 947 -53.98 -42.85 -150.85
CA GLN A 947 -55.23 -42.74 -151.62
C GLN A 947 -55.11 -41.74 -152.78
N LEU A 948 -54.49 -40.57 -152.54
CA LEU A 948 -54.25 -39.57 -153.57
C LEU A 948 -53.20 -40.00 -154.61
N GLU A 949 -52.22 -40.83 -154.23
CA GLU A 949 -51.26 -41.42 -155.16
C GLU A 949 -51.92 -42.49 -156.06
N GLU A 950 -52.85 -43.30 -155.54
CA GLU A 950 -53.66 -44.23 -156.33
C GLU A 950 -54.59 -43.52 -157.33
N GLU A 951 -55.24 -42.42 -156.91
CA GLU A 951 -56.05 -41.57 -157.80
C GLU A 951 -55.24 -40.98 -158.96
N LEU A 952 -53.99 -40.57 -158.71
CA LEU A 952 -53.09 -40.03 -159.74
C LEU A 952 -52.57 -41.10 -160.72
N PHE A 953 -52.51 -42.37 -160.32
CA PHE A 953 -51.96 -43.45 -161.16
C PHE A 953 -52.89 -43.82 -162.34
N GLN A 954 -54.20 -43.67 -162.19
CA GLN A 954 -55.21 -44.11 -163.17
C GLN A 954 -55.31 -43.24 -164.45
N LEU A 955 -54.69 -42.06 -164.49
CA LEU A 955 -54.97 -41.01 -165.48
C LEU A 955 -53.94 -40.89 -166.64
N ARG A 956 -53.29 -41.99 -167.06
CA ARG A 956 -52.05 -41.89 -167.89
C ARG A 956 -51.97 -42.65 -169.24
N GLN A 957 -53.08 -43.07 -169.85
CA GLN A 957 -53.09 -43.55 -171.26
C GLN A 957 -54.37 -43.13 -172.03
N GLY A 958 -54.24 -42.71 -173.29
CA GLY A 958 -55.35 -42.38 -174.21
C GLY A 958 -55.36 -40.93 -174.73
N PRO A 959 -55.64 -40.63 -176.02
CA PRO A 959 -55.35 -39.31 -176.60
C PRO A 959 -56.55 -38.43 -177.04
N ALA A 960 -56.24 -37.13 -177.19
CA ALA A 960 -56.87 -36.10 -178.03
C ALA A 960 -58.23 -35.45 -177.62
N GLY A 961 -58.21 -34.11 -177.48
CA GLY A 961 -59.36 -33.25 -177.79
C GLY A 961 -59.75 -32.16 -176.77
N LEU A 962 -59.76 -30.90 -177.24
CA LEU A 962 -60.58 -29.76 -176.77
C LEU A 962 -60.42 -29.21 -175.33
N GLY A 963 -60.38 -27.88 -175.22
CA GLY A 963 -60.82 -27.12 -174.02
C GLY A 963 -62.09 -26.31 -174.35
N PRO A 964 -62.41 -25.19 -173.67
CA PRO A 964 -61.90 -24.67 -172.38
C PRO A 964 -63.05 -24.36 -171.37
N LYS A 965 -62.76 -24.08 -170.08
CA LYS A 965 -63.72 -23.34 -169.22
C LYS A 965 -63.13 -22.61 -168.00
N LYS A 966 -63.54 -21.34 -167.91
CA LYS A 966 -63.23 -20.26 -166.94
C LYS A 966 -63.73 -20.50 -165.50
N ARG A 967 -63.25 -19.61 -164.60
CA ARG A 967 -63.79 -19.17 -163.27
C ARG A 967 -63.36 -20.00 -162.05
N ALA A 968 -63.05 -19.40 -160.89
CA ALA A 968 -62.80 -17.98 -160.57
C ALA A 968 -62.07 -17.82 -159.22
N GLU A 969 -61.45 -16.66 -158.97
CA GLU A 969 -61.18 -16.16 -157.61
C GLU A 969 -62.52 -15.82 -156.89
N PRO A 970 -62.56 -15.75 -155.55
CA PRO A 970 -62.16 -14.50 -154.90
C PRO A 970 -61.38 -14.64 -153.57
N ARG A 971 -60.34 -13.81 -153.46
CA ARG A 971 -59.89 -13.02 -152.30
C ARG A 971 -60.60 -13.24 -150.95
N LEU A 972 -59.80 -13.44 -149.89
CA LEU A 972 -60.10 -12.96 -148.53
C LEU A 972 -58.84 -12.24 -147.99
N VAL A 973 -58.95 -10.93 -147.77
CA VAL A 973 -57.83 -10.05 -147.33
C VAL A 973 -57.99 -9.63 -145.85
N GLU A 974 -59.09 -10.03 -145.22
CA GLU A 974 -59.55 -9.46 -143.93
C GLU A 974 -58.91 -10.13 -142.69
N THR A 975 -58.26 -11.28 -142.85
CA THR A 975 -57.70 -12.07 -141.73
C THR A 975 -56.38 -11.54 -141.16
N GLN A 976 -55.68 -10.65 -141.86
CA GLN A 976 -54.42 -10.07 -141.37
C GLN A 976 -54.67 -8.97 -140.33
N ASN A 977 -55.68 -8.11 -140.53
CA ASN A 977 -55.99 -7.02 -139.60
C ASN A 977 -56.52 -7.53 -138.25
N VAL A 978 -57.31 -8.60 -138.23
CA VAL A 978 -57.80 -9.23 -136.99
C VAL A 978 -56.62 -9.77 -136.18
N ARG A 979 -55.72 -10.53 -136.82
CA ARG A 979 -54.51 -11.05 -136.16
C ARG A 979 -53.57 -9.94 -135.68
N LEU A 980 -53.43 -8.85 -136.42
CA LEU A 980 -52.62 -7.71 -135.98
C LEU A 980 -53.22 -7.07 -134.71
N ILE A 981 -54.54 -6.86 -134.66
CA ILE A 981 -55.24 -6.32 -133.49
C ILE A 981 -55.17 -7.30 -132.29
N GLU A 982 -55.19 -8.62 -132.52
CA GLU A 982 -54.97 -9.62 -131.47
C GLU A 982 -53.52 -9.61 -130.94
N VAL A 983 -52.52 -9.47 -131.82
CA VAL A 983 -51.10 -9.32 -131.46
C VAL A 983 -50.82 -7.99 -130.76
N GLU A 984 -51.46 -6.90 -131.15
CA GLU A 984 -51.36 -5.60 -130.47
C GLU A 984 -52.05 -5.63 -129.10
N ARG A 985 -53.21 -6.28 -128.97
CA ARG A 985 -53.91 -6.46 -127.68
C ARG A 985 -53.14 -7.37 -126.72
N SER A 986 -52.56 -8.46 -127.21
CA SER A 986 -51.73 -9.35 -126.37
C SER A 986 -50.40 -8.69 -125.99
N ASN A 987 -49.75 -7.93 -126.87
CA ASN A 987 -48.61 -7.09 -126.48
C ASN A 987 -49.01 -6.01 -125.47
N ALA A 988 -50.16 -5.35 -125.63
CA ALA A 988 -50.65 -4.38 -124.64
C ALA A 988 -50.95 -5.02 -123.28
N MET A 989 -51.49 -6.25 -123.27
CA MET A 989 -51.69 -7.04 -122.06
C MET A 989 -50.35 -7.41 -121.40
N LEU A 990 -49.39 -7.92 -122.16
CA LEU A 990 -48.04 -8.25 -121.66
C LEU A 990 -47.28 -7.00 -121.15
N VAL A 991 -47.51 -5.83 -121.74
CA VAL A 991 -46.96 -4.55 -121.24
C VAL A 991 -47.64 -4.13 -119.94
N ALA A 992 -48.96 -4.33 -119.80
CA ALA A 992 -49.68 -4.07 -118.56
C ALA A 992 -49.28 -5.04 -117.43
N GLU A 993 -49.12 -6.33 -117.74
CA GLU A 993 -48.61 -7.36 -116.82
C GLU A 993 -47.17 -7.06 -116.41
N LYS A 994 -46.30 -6.67 -117.36
CA LYS A 994 -44.94 -6.22 -117.06
C LYS A 994 -44.93 -5.01 -116.13
N ALA A 995 -45.81 -4.03 -116.35
CA ALA A 995 -45.94 -2.87 -115.46
C ALA A 995 -46.45 -3.26 -114.06
N ALA A 996 -47.41 -4.19 -113.97
CA ALA A 996 -47.92 -4.72 -112.71
C ALA A 996 -46.84 -5.50 -111.93
N LEU A 997 -46.06 -6.35 -112.63
CA LEU A 997 -44.92 -7.09 -112.06
C LEU A 997 -43.79 -6.16 -111.63
N GLN A 998 -43.53 -5.07 -112.36
CA GLN A 998 -42.60 -4.02 -111.93
C GLN A 998 -43.09 -3.28 -110.69
N GLY A 999 -44.40 -3.02 -110.57
CA GLY A 999 -44.99 -2.47 -109.34
C GLY A 999 -44.91 -3.43 -108.15
N GLN A 1000 -45.09 -4.75 -108.38
CA GLN A 1000 -44.90 -5.78 -107.35
C GLN A 1000 -43.43 -5.91 -106.93
N LEU A 1001 -42.48 -5.85 -107.87
CA LEU A 1001 -41.05 -5.82 -107.57
C LEU A 1001 -40.69 -4.58 -106.72
N GLN A 1002 -41.13 -3.38 -107.11
CA GLN A 1002 -40.89 -2.16 -106.30
C GLN A 1002 -41.51 -2.25 -104.91
N HIS A 1003 -42.66 -2.92 -104.76
CA HIS A 1003 -43.25 -3.17 -103.45
C HIS A 1003 -42.42 -4.16 -102.61
N LEU A 1004 -41.92 -5.25 -103.21
CA LEU A 1004 -41.05 -6.23 -102.54
C LEU A 1004 -39.66 -5.65 -102.21
N GLU A 1005 -39.11 -4.79 -103.06
CA GLU A 1005 -37.88 -4.02 -102.80
C GLU A 1005 -38.07 -3.07 -101.61
N GLY A 1006 -39.22 -2.40 -101.52
CA GLY A 1006 -39.61 -1.58 -100.36
C GLY A 1006 -39.76 -2.41 -99.07
N GLN A 1007 -40.37 -3.59 -99.15
CA GLN A 1007 -40.46 -4.52 -98.02
C GLN A 1007 -39.06 -5.00 -97.58
N LEU A 1008 -38.20 -5.40 -98.52
CA LEU A 1008 -36.80 -5.77 -98.25
C LEU A 1008 -36.02 -4.64 -97.57
N GLY A 1009 -36.19 -3.40 -98.04
CA GLY A 1009 -35.60 -2.22 -97.39
C GLY A 1009 -36.06 -2.05 -95.95
N SER A 1010 -37.36 -2.22 -95.67
CA SER A 1010 -37.90 -2.15 -94.30
C SER A 1010 -37.39 -3.29 -93.39
N LEU A 1011 -37.18 -4.48 -93.94
CA LEU A 1011 -36.65 -5.64 -93.20
C LEU A 1011 -35.14 -5.48 -92.94
N GLN A 1012 -34.38 -4.94 -93.88
CA GLN A 1012 -32.97 -4.55 -93.66
C GLN A 1012 -32.84 -3.45 -92.60
N GLY A 1013 -33.73 -2.45 -92.60
CA GLY A 1013 -33.80 -1.44 -91.55
C GLY A 1013 -33.99 -2.06 -90.16
N ARG A 1014 -35.01 -2.93 -90.01
CA ARG A 1014 -35.23 -3.67 -88.75
C ARG A 1014 -34.07 -4.57 -88.36
N ALA A 1015 -33.39 -5.21 -89.30
CA ALA A 1015 -32.21 -6.02 -89.02
C ALA A 1015 -31.04 -5.17 -88.49
N GLN A 1016 -30.85 -3.95 -89.02
CA GLN A 1016 -29.86 -3.00 -88.52
C GLN A 1016 -30.24 -2.43 -87.14
N GLU A 1017 -31.52 -2.15 -86.90
CA GLU A 1017 -32.02 -1.75 -85.57
C GLU A 1017 -31.78 -2.85 -84.52
N LEU A 1018 -32.06 -4.12 -84.85
CA LEU A 1018 -31.82 -5.25 -83.96
C LEU A 1018 -30.32 -5.49 -83.70
N LEU A 1019 -29.45 -5.30 -84.71
CA LEU A 1019 -27.99 -5.32 -84.51
C LEU A 1019 -27.52 -4.18 -83.61
N LEU A 1020 -28.05 -2.96 -83.77
CA LEU A 1020 -27.76 -1.82 -82.88
C LEU A 1020 -28.30 -2.03 -81.46
N GLN A 1021 -29.41 -2.73 -81.28
CA GLN A 1021 -29.90 -3.14 -79.96
C GLN A 1021 -29.00 -4.22 -79.34
N SER A 1022 -28.56 -5.22 -80.12
CA SER A 1022 -27.59 -6.23 -79.67
C SER A 1022 -26.26 -5.61 -79.24
N GLN A 1023 -25.76 -4.60 -79.96
CA GLN A 1023 -24.53 -3.87 -79.63
C GLN A 1023 -24.69 -2.89 -78.44
N ARG A 1024 -25.91 -2.69 -77.93
CA ARG A 1024 -26.21 -1.91 -76.71
C ARG A 1024 -26.58 -2.81 -75.51
N ALA A 1025 -26.64 -4.12 -75.73
CA ALA A 1025 -26.92 -5.13 -74.71
C ALA A 1025 -25.66 -5.98 -74.38
N GLN A 1026 -24.54 -5.68 -75.02
CA GLN A 1026 -23.18 -6.12 -74.69
C GLN A 1026 -22.42 -4.96 -74.02
#